data_AF-A0A2R6GXG9-F1
#
_entry.id   AF-A0A2R6GXG9-F1
#
_cell.length_a   1.000
_cell.length_b   1.000
_cell.length_c   1.000
_cell.angle_alpha   90.00
_cell.angle_beta   90.00
_cell.angle_gamma   90.00
#
_symmetry.space_group_name_H-M   'P 1'
#
loop_
_entity.id
_entity.type
_entity.pdbx_description
1 polymer ?
#
loop_
_entity_poly.entity_id
_entity_poly.type
_entity_poly.pdbx_seq_one_letter_code
_entity_poly.pdbx_strand_id
1 'polypeptide(L)'
;MSDNRGSDPTPDGGVVEPPSETEEDVDVESLSDSELRAKFREVQNERDQAKNRVEELKDTVEDQQHRLYDFEGSLAELQGVVNANASGDLTRRADIDSNVDSVVDFVSSYNRMLDEWNTMLKQVKQVSTSVDESTSDVEEEVEKVEAEGEQVSQSISEIADGAHEQNEHLQQVGDEMRSISATIQEVAASATEVANTAEDSVESGDSAQEAATKAIEDLEAMETKTEEMVQQVEQLSDLMGDIEEITEFINDVADDTNMLALNANIEAARAGEAGSGFAVVANEVKDLANETKEATDEISSTVSEVREQTETTVDNMYETQDVVSQASTAVDSTIDGLDDVVHMIDQVNSSIKEIDDAVDQQAQTTQSVVSMVDEVSAVSEATTAEAETVAEAAENQTESLTDVTKEVGVMSQRAEELGSTATQFTTGERQKHTMSKGDTVIDFWHAMGGAKSLLLHDFAREFEEQHGSVHFRLSSLGSYDGVLDESLAAGTEEMPAIAQINEIGSMKARLSGAFKPAERILPGTAKSSLTDSVSDYYTVDGELQSVPFNSSNPVLCINKDAFEAAGLNPDNPPETFAEVRDASEQLVSAGVTDYGITFANYSWFVEQWFAEAGQELVNEQNGRAGVPEKAYLDSEFGHEFFQWWTDMEADGLYHNSGIKARGKAKKAFHDERAAMLIGSTSSLGSIQSGAEFDLKTGYLPVLGERNGVLVGGASLWIGDDLDPQVEQVAGEFLAWLLEPEQQARWHRETGYFPVCDGAADLLRSEGWFDENPHFATAFDQFQESSDTPATNGAQMGPFPEVRGIIEQARAEMPVSEDVGDDLRELNNEVEAELFSWDAGQ
;
A
#
# COMPACT_ATOMS: atom_id res chain seq x y z
N MET A 1 15.16 23.77 -58.98
CA MET A 1 14.47 25.04 -59.31
C MET A 1 15.57 26.06 -59.56
N SER A 2 16.11 26.17 -60.78
CA SER A 2 15.60 26.96 -61.93
C SER A 2 15.49 28.46 -61.63
N ASP A 3 16.44 29.19 -62.21
CA ASP A 3 16.36 30.56 -62.72
C ASP A 3 15.73 31.63 -61.83
N ASN A 4 16.58 32.53 -61.33
CA ASN A 4 16.19 33.94 -61.24
C ASN A 4 17.39 34.86 -61.54
N ARG A 5 17.53 35.23 -62.81
CA ARG A 5 18.33 36.37 -63.25
C ARG A 5 17.45 37.62 -63.16
N GLY A 6 17.53 38.34 -62.03
CA GLY A 6 17.12 39.75 -61.93
C GLY A 6 18.38 40.61 -62.01
N SER A 7 18.63 41.28 -63.13
CA SER A 7 18.29 42.70 -63.33
C SER A 7 19.14 43.62 -62.45
N ASP A 8 20.39 43.80 -62.89
CA ASP A 8 21.31 44.82 -62.38
C ASP A 8 20.93 46.17 -63.00
N PRO A 9 20.71 47.24 -62.20
CA PRO A 9 20.41 48.56 -62.71
C PRO A 9 21.71 49.19 -63.21
N THR A 10 21.83 49.35 -64.54
CA THR A 10 22.90 50.15 -65.14
C THR A 10 22.89 51.56 -64.55
N PRO A 11 23.97 52.04 -63.91
CA PRO A 11 24.14 53.45 -63.65
C PRO A 11 24.44 54.12 -64.97
N ASP A 12 23.59 55.09 -65.28
CA ASP A 12 23.62 56.08 -66.34
C ASP A 12 25.03 56.63 -66.58
N GLY A 13 25.81 55.92 -67.39
CA GLY A 13 27.06 56.40 -67.96
C GLY A 13 26.70 57.38 -69.04
N GLY A 14 26.37 58.61 -68.64
CA GLY A 14 26.22 59.75 -69.53
C GLY A 14 27.40 59.80 -70.47
N VAL A 15 27.19 59.33 -71.70
CA VAL A 15 28.14 59.47 -72.79
C VAL A 15 28.25 60.97 -73.00
N VAL A 16 29.32 61.55 -72.48
CA VAL A 16 29.76 62.87 -72.92
C VAL A 16 30.13 62.67 -74.38
N GLU A 17 29.20 63.03 -75.26
CA GLU A 17 29.50 63.15 -76.69
C GLU A 17 30.79 63.97 -76.82
N PRO A 18 31.78 63.50 -77.61
CA PRO A 18 32.94 64.32 -77.89
C PRO A 18 32.45 65.65 -78.48
N PRO A 19 33.06 66.80 -78.15
CA PRO A 19 32.65 68.06 -78.74
C PRO A 19 32.66 67.89 -80.25
N SER A 20 31.55 68.22 -80.91
CA SER A 20 31.48 68.22 -82.37
C SER A 20 32.61 69.11 -82.88
N GLU A 21 33.58 68.54 -83.59
CA GLU A 21 34.58 69.28 -84.33
C GLU A 21 33.86 70.08 -85.42
N THR A 22 33.32 71.24 -85.06
CA THR A 22 33.15 72.31 -86.03
C THR A 22 34.55 72.82 -86.33
N GLU A 23 35.19 72.24 -87.34
CA GLU A 23 36.29 72.89 -88.05
C GLU A 23 35.73 74.19 -88.65
N GLU A 24 35.67 75.26 -87.84
CA GLU A 24 35.73 76.60 -88.39
C GLU A 24 37.13 76.73 -88.99
N ASP A 25 37.24 76.60 -90.32
CA ASP A 25 38.41 77.02 -91.08
C ASP A 25 38.63 78.52 -90.80
N VAL A 26 39.45 78.79 -89.79
CA VAL A 26 39.86 80.15 -89.44
C VAL A 26 40.86 80.58 -90.52
N ASP A 27 40.41 81.42 -91.45
CA ASP A 27 41.28 82.05 -92.45
C ASP A 27 42.21 83.07 -91.77
N VAL A 28 43.35 82.55 -91.33
CA VAL A 28 44.38 83.26 -90.55
C VAL A 28 44.96 84.46 -91.32
N GLU A 29 44.84 84.49 -92.65
CA GLU A 29 45.36 85.59 -93.49
C GLU A 29 44.46 86.85 -93.45
N SER A 30 43.23 86.75 -92.93
CA SER A 30 42.24 87.84 -92.89
C SER A 30 42.06 88.51 -91.53
N LEU A 31 42.67 87.99 -90.46
CA LEU A 31 42.46 88.44 -89.08
C LEU A 31 43.39 89.60 -88.70
N SER A 32 42.86 90.59 -87.98
CA SER A 32 43.70 91.64 -87.39
C SER A 32 44.55 91.09 -86.24
N ASP A 33 45.69 91.73 -85.96
CA ASP A 33 46.61 91.33 -84.87
C ASP A 33 45.89 91.30 -83.49
N SER A 34 44.80 92.05 -83.30
CA SER A 34 43.96 92.00 -82.10
C SER A 34 43.05 90.78 -82.04
N GLU A 35 42.49 90.34 -83.16
CA GLU A 35 41.58 89.18 -83.23
C GLU A 35 42.36 87.87 -83.11
N LEU A 36 43.55 87.81 -83.72
CA LEU A 36 44.51 86.72 -83.52
C LEU A 36 44.89 86.55 -82.04
N ARG A 37 45.12 87.65 -81.30
CA ARG A 37 45.40 87.60 -79.86
C ARG A 37 44.20 87.20 -79.00
N ALA A 38 42.97 87.42 -79.46
CA ALA A 38 41.76 87.03 -78.76
C ALA A 38 41.47 85.53 -78.94
N LYS A 39 41.48 85.02 -80.18
CA LYS A 39 41.38 83.58 -80.49
C LYS A 39 42.51 82.79 -79.83
N PHE A 40 43.74 83.33 -79.79
CA PHE A 40 44.84 82.67 -79.08
C PHE A 40 44.62 82.59 -77.56
N ARG A 41 43.96 83.59 -76.96
CA ARG A 41 43.60 83.57 -75.54
C ARG A 41 42.45 82.60 -75.23
N GLU A 42 41.48 82.49 -76.13
CA GLU A 42 40.37 81.54 -76.04
C GLU A 42 40.87 80.09 -76.10
N VAL A 43 41.68 79.76 -77.11
CA VAL A 43 42.32 78.44 -77.23
C VAL A 43 43.23 78.15 -76.04
N GLN A 44 43.90 79.15 -75.46
CA GLN A 44 44.67 78.96 -74.22
C GLN A 44 43.79 78.65 -73.02
N ASN A 45 42.64 79.31 -72.86
CA ASN A 45 41.70 79.04 -71.77
C ASN A 45 41.05 77.65 -71.91
N GLU A 46 40.63 77.26 -73.12
CA GLU A 46 40.08 75.93 -73.39
C GLU A 46 41.12 74.83 -73.12
N ARG A 47 42.37 75.05 -73.54
CA ARG A 47 43.49 74.17 -73.22
C ARG A 47 43.71 74.05 -71.71
N ASP A 48 43.61 75.15 -70.96
CA ASP A 48 43.85 75.16 -69.53
C ASP A 48 42.66 74.51 -68.76
N GLN A 49 41.42 74.67 -69.22
CA GLN A 49 40.25 73.93 -68.71
C GLN A 49 40.34 72.43 -69.02
N ALA A 50 40.71 72.05 -70.24
CA ALA A 50 40.92 70.65 -70.62
C ALA A 50 42.06 70.01 -69.80
N LYS A 51 43.14 70.75 -69.54
CA LYS A 51 44.23 70.30 -68.65
C LYS A 51 43.73 70.04 -67.22
N ASN A 52 42.97 70.96 -66.64
CA ASN A 52 42.42 70.75 -65.30
C ASN A 52 41.45 69.56 -65.25
N ARG A 53 40.64 69.36 -66.28
CA ARG A 53 39.75 68.19 -66.41
C ARG A 53 40.52 66.88 -66.53
N VAL A 54 41.63 66.88 -67.27
CA VAL A 54 42.55 65.74 -67.39
C VAL A 54 43.24 65.46 -66.06
N GLU A 55 43.66 66.48 -65.31
CA GLU A 55 44.22 66.32 -63.96
C GLU A 55 43.19 65.74 -62.98
N GLU A 56 41.95 66.25 -62.97
CA GLU A 56 40.84 65.77 -62.12
C GLU A 56 40.41 64.33 -62.46
N LEU A 57 40.36 63.98 -63.75
CA LEU A 57 40.12 62.60 -64.20
C LEU A 57 41.29 61.68 -63.86
N LYS A 58 42.53 62.19 -63.92
CA LYS A 58 43.72 61.42 -63.55
C LYS A 58 43.74 61.13 -62.06
N ASP A 59 43.43 62.10 -61.22
CA ASP A 59 43.27 61.92 -59.76
C ASP A 59 42.14 60.91 -59.46
N THR A 60 41.02 60.97 -60.19
CA THR A 60 39.91 60.01 -60.04
C THR A 60 40.31 58.59 -60.47
N VAL A 61 41.07 58.45 -61.56
CA VAL A 61 41.56 57.15 -62.02
C VAL A 61 42.63 56.59 -61.07
N GLU A 62 43.49 57.44 -60.51
CA GLU A 62 44.47 57.05 -59.49
C GLU A 62 43.78 56.60 -58.18
N ASP A 63 42.73 57.29 -57.74
CA ASP A 63 41.90 56.88 -56.59
C ASP A 63 41.16 55.55 -56.85
N GLN A 64 40.55 55.39 -58.03
CA GLN A 64 39.91 54.13 -58.42
C GLN A 64 40.91 52.97 -58.54
N GLN A 65 42.12 53.22 -59.05
CA GLN A 65 43.19 52.22 -59.09
C GLN A 65 43.67 51.84 -57.69
N HIS A 66 43.79 52.81 -56.77
CA HIS A 66 44.14 52.55 -55.38
C HIS A 66 43.07 51.70 -54.67
N ARG A 67 41.78 52.02 -54.86
CA ARG A 67 40.67 51.22 -54.31
C ARG A 67 40.58 49.82 -54.93
N LEU A 68 40.87 49.68 -56.23
CA LEU A 68 40.91 48.38 -56.90
C LEU A 68 42.07 47.52 -56.37
N TYR A 69 43.25 48.11 -56.16
CA TYR A 69 44.41 47.43 -55.60
C TYR A 69 44.18 47.01 -54.14
N ASP A 70 43.53 47.87 -53.34
CA ASP A 70 43.09 47.55 -51.98
C ASP A 70 42.11 46.37 -51.97
N PHE A 71 41.09 46.42 -52.84
CA PHE A 71 40.10 45.34 -53.00
C PHE A 71 40.74 44.01 -53.45
N GLU A 72 41.65 44.03 -54.41
CA GLU A 72 42.38 42.83 -54.86
C GLU A 72 43.27 42.25 -53.75
N GLY A 73 43.91 43.12 -52.94
CA GLY A 73 44.70 42.73 -51.77
C GLY A 73 43.84 42.08 -50.69
N SER A 74 42.73 42.72 -50.32
CA SER A 74 41.74 42.20 -49.37
C SER A 74 41.17 40.85 -49.81
N LEU A 75 40.86 40.70 -51.11
CA LEU A 75 40.32 39.44 -51.63
C LEU A 75 41.33 38.30 -51.54
N ALA A 76 42.62 38.57 -51.79
CA ALA A 76 43.67 37.58 -51.66
C ALA A 76 43.89 37.13 -50.21
N GLU A 77 43.80 38.05 -49.25
CA GLU A 77 43.89 37.75 -47.82
C GLU A 77 42.67 36.94 -47.35
N LEU A 78 41.46 37.36 -47.74
CA LEU A 78 40.23 36.63 -47.48
C LEU A 78 40.27 35.21 -48.04
N GLN A 79 40.78 35.03 -49.26
CA GLN A 79 40.96 33.71 -49.88
C GLN A 79 41.91 32.84 -49.05
N GLY A 80 42.94 33.42 -48.44
CA GLY A 80 43.83 32.71 -47.51
C GLY A 80 43.09 32.18 -46.28
N VAL A 81 42.25 33.02 -45.65
CA VAL A 81 41.44 32.64 -44.48
C VAL A 81 40.38 31.61 -44.85
N VAL A 82 39.70 31.78 -45.98
CA VAL A 82 38.70 30.80 -46.48
C VAL A 82 39.33 29.44 -46.72
N ASN A 83 40.51 29.37 -47.33
CA ASN A 83 41.21 28.11 -47.54
C ASN A 83 41.62 27.44 -46.22
N ALA A 84 42.06 28.21 -45.22
CA ALA A 84 42.39 27.68 -43.91
C ALA A 84 41.14 27.10 -43.20
N ASN A 85 40.03 27.83 -43.20
CA ASN A 85 38.77 27.39 -42.61
C ASN A 85 38.20 26.16 -43.33
N ALA A 86 38.28 26.13 -44.67
CA ALA A 86 37.87 24.97 -45.47
C ALA A 86 38.73 23.72 -45.22
N SER A 87 39.99 23.90 -44.76
CA SER A 87 40.87 22.81 -44.34
C SER A 87 40.68 22.37 -42.88
N GLY A 88 39.68 22.95 -42.18
CA GLY A 88 39.33 22.61 -40.81
C GLY A 88 39.87 23.57 -39.75
N ASP A 89 40.73 24.53 -40.08
CA ASP A 89 41.26 25.51 -39.13
C ASP A 89 40.26 26.66 -38.91
N LEU A 90 39.24 26.43 -38.08
CA LEU A 90 38.27 27.45 -37.69
C LEU A 90 38.82 28.42 -36.64
N THR A 91 40.12 28.41 -36.33
CA THR A 91 40.75 29.43 -35.47
C THR A 91 41.13 30.69 -36.27
N ARG A 92 41.26 30.57 -37.59
CA ARG A 92 41.61 31.69 -38.48
C ARG A 92 40.41 32.61 -38.64
N ARG A 93 40.67 33.91 -38.52
CA ARG A 93 39.70 35.00 -38.73
C ARG A 93 40.22 35.91 -39.82
N ALA A 94 39.29 36.53 -40.55
CA ALA A 94 39.63 37.58 -41.50
C ALA A 94 39.82 38.88 -40.71
N ASP A 95 41.03 39.41 -40.72
CA ASP A 95 41.42 40.68 -40.09
C ASP A 95 42.00 41.58 -41.19
N ILE A 96 41.11 42.10 -42.03
CA ILE A 96 41.46 42.81 -43.26
C ILE A 96 41.12 44.28 -43.08
N ASP A 97 42.15 45.13 -43.05
CA ASP A 97 42.01 46.59 -43.06
C ASP A 97 41.83 47.05 -44.52
N SER A 98 40.62 47.52 -44.86
CA SER A 98 40.28 47.97 -46.21
C SER A 98 39.53 49.30 -46.19
N ASN A 99 39.82 50.15 -47.17
CA ASN A 99 39.11 51.41 -47.40
C ASN A 99 37.81 51.22 -48.22
N VAL A 100 37.34 49.97 -48.37
CA VAL A 100 36.14 49.60 -49.12
C VAL A 100 35.10 49.01 -48.15
N ASP A 101 34.05 49.76 -47.84
CA ASP A 101 33.01 49.37 -46.86
C ASP A 101 32.43 47.97 -47.11
N SER A 102 32.19 47.58 -48.38
CA SER A 102 31.65 46.26 -48.72
C SER A 102 32.58 45.09 -48.36
N VAL A 103 33.90 45.32 -48.26
CA VAL A 103 34.87 44.32 -47.81
C VAL A 103 34.77 44.17 -46.29
N VAL A 104 34.68 45.28 -45.56
CA VAL A 104 34.54 45.31 -44.09
C VAL A 104 33.25 44.61 -43.66
N ASP A 105 32.14 44.86 -44.33
CA ASP A 105 30.84 44.22 -44.04
C ASP A 105 30.87 42.71 -44.30
N PHE A 106 31.52 42.29 -45.39
CA PHE A 106 31.67 40.87 -45.73
C PHE A 106 32.53 40.14 -44.69
N VAL A 107 33.69 40.71 -44.35
CA VAL A 107 34.61 40.17 -43.33
C VAL A 107 33.89 39.99 -41.99
N SER A 108 33.11 41.00 -41.57
CA SER A 108 32.32 40.95 -40.35
C SER A 108 31.29 39.81 -40.37
N SER A 109 30.52 39.69 -41.46
CA SER A 109 29.51 38.64 -41.62
C SER A 109 30.12 37.24 -41.69
N TYR A 110 31.27 37.12 -42.37
CA TYR A 110 32.00 35.87 -42.50
C TYR A 110 32.57 35.40 -41.16
N ASN A 111 33.15 36.31 -40.37
CA ASN A 111 33.64 35.99 -39.03
C ASN A 111 32.50 35.55 -38.09
N ARG A 112 31.31 36.19 -38.18
CA ARG A 112 30.12 35.76 -37.42
C ARG A 112 29.69 34.34 -37.78
N MET A 113 29.66 33.99 -39.06
CA MET A 113 29.36 32.62 -39.51
C MET A 113 30.36 31.61 -38.94
N LEU A 114 31.65 31.96 -38.88
CA LEU A 114 32.67 31.10 -38.27
C LEU A 114 32.47 30.92 -36.76
N ASP A 115 31.97 31.94 -36.06
CA ASP A 115 31.65 31.84 -34.64
C ASP A 115 30.46 30.90 -34.39
N GLU A 116 29.41 30.99 -35.20
CA GLU A 116 28.27 30.05 -35.14
C GLU A 116 28.72 28.60 -35.44
N TRP A 117 29.57 28.40 -36.45
CA TRP A 117 30.14 27.07 -36.75
C TRP A 117 31.05 26.54 -35.66
N ASN A 118 31.86 27.41 -35.05
CA ASN A 118 32.73 27.05 -33.93
C ASN A 118 31.91 26.63 -32.69
N THR A 119 30.78 27.31 -32.44
CA THR A 119 29.84 26.92 -31.37
C THR A 119 29.17 25.59 -31.66
N MET A 120 28.64 25.38 -32.87
CA MET A 120 28.01 24.11 -33.25
C MET A 120 28.99 22.92 -33.14
N LEU A 121 30.23 23.06 -33.59
CA LEU A 121 31.22 21.97 -33.50
C LEU A 121 31.62 21.65 -32.06
N LYS A 122 31.63 22.64 -31.17
CA LYS A 122 31.83 22.41 -29.73
C LYS A 122 30.65 21.68 -29.11
N GLN A 123 29.42 22.05 -29.46
CA GLN A 123 28.21 21.34 -29.03
C GLN A 123 28.23 19.89 -29.52
N VAL A 124 28.58 19.63 -30.79
CA VAL A 124 28.71 18.27 -31.33
C VAL A 124 29.75 17.47 -30.54
N LYS A 125 30.90 18.07 -30.22
CA LYS A 125 31.93 17.41 -29.41
C LYS A 125 31.46 17.10 -27.99
N GLN A 126 30.76 18.04 -27.35
CA GLN A 126 30.22 17.84 -26.00
C GLN A 126 29.12 16.77 -25.97
N VAL A 127 28.22 16.77 -26.95
CA VAL A 127 27.18 15.75 -27.10
C VAL A 127 27.81 14.38 -27.35
N SER A 128 28.84 14.28 -28.20
CA SER A 128 29.57 13.04 -28.44
C SER A 128 30.21 12.49 -27.15
N THR A 129 30.88 13.33 -26.35
CA THR A 129 31.45 12.92 -25.06
C THR A 129 30.37 12.51 -24.06
N SER A 130 29.29 13.28 -23.95
CA SER A 130 28.19 12.98 -23.04
C SER A 130 27.48 11.67 -23.42
N VAL A 131 27.31 11.39 -24.72
CA VAL A 131 26.74 10.12 -25.18
C VAL A 131 27.68 8.96 -24.86
N ASP A 132 29.01 9.12 -25.03
CA ASP A 132 29.99 8.08 -24.69
C ASP A 132 30.00 7.75 -23.19
N GLU A 133 30.01 8.78 -22.33
CA GLU A 133 29.87 8.64 -20.88
C GLU A 133 28.54 7.96 -20.51
N SER A 134 27.42 8.44 -21.06
CA SER A 134 26.10 7.83 -20.80
C SER A 134 26.00 6.38 -21.29
N THR A 135 26.65 6.02 -22.40
CA THR A 135 26.69 4.62 -22.85
C THR A 135 27.51 3.74 -21.92
N SER A 136 28.61 4.26 -21.35
CA SER A 136 29.40 3.54 -20.35
C SER A 136 28.60 3.32 -19.07
N ASP A 137 27.83 4.32 -18.62
CA ASP A 137 26.97 4.20 -17.45
C ASP A 137 25.89 3.13 -17.68
N VAL A 138 25.28 3.11 -18.87
CA VAL A 138 24.27 2.09 -19.22
C VAL A 138 24.89 0.69 -19.28
N GLU A 139 26.12 0.53 -19.77
CA GLU A 139 26.81 -0.78 -19.75
C GLU A 139 27.02 -1.28 -18.30
N GLU A 140 27.45 -0.42 -17.38
CA GLU A 140 27.59 -0.78 -15.96
C GLU A 140 26.25 -1.18 -15.33
N GLU A 141 25.19 -0.43 -15.62
CA GLU A 141 23.85 -0.74 -15.11
C GLU A 141 23.30 -2.05 -15.71
N VAL A 142 23.58 -2.36 -16.97
CA VAL A 142 23.20 -3.65 -17.56
C VAL A 142 23.90 -4.81 -16.85
N GLU A 143 25.20 -4.71 -16.54
CA GLU A 143 25.93 -5.73 -15.78
C GLU A 143 25.32 -5.95 -14.38
N LYS A 144 24.88 -4.88 -13.72
CA LYS A 144 24.18 -4.98 -12.41
C LYS A 144 22.85 -5.69 -12.56
N VAL A 145 22.04 -5.32 -13.55
CA VAL A 145 20.72 -5.93 -13.77
C VAL A 145 20.85 -7.41 -14.17
N GLU A 146 21.88 -7.80 -14.93
CA GLU A 146 22.18 -9.20 -15.21
C GLU A 146 22.48 -10.00 -13.93
N ALA A 147 23.32 -9.45 -13.04
CA ALA A 147 23.64 -10.08 -11.76
C ALA A 147 22.43 -10.19 -10.83
N GLU A 148 21.59 -9.15 -10.77
CA GLU A 148 20.33 -9.18 -10.04
C GLU A 148 19.35 -10.19 -10.64
N GLY A 149 19.31 -10.31 -11.97
CA GLY A 149 18.50 -11.30 -12.69
C GLY A 149 18.90 -12.75 -12.36
N GLU A 150 20.20 -13.04 -12.26
CA GLU A 150 20.70 -14.34 -11.79
C GLU A 150 20.25 -14.64 -10.35
N GLN A 151 20.32 -13.63 -9.47
CA GLN A 151 19.86 -13.77 -8.08
C GLN A 151 18.35 -14.02 -8.01
N VAL A 152 17.56 -13.29 -8.82
CA VAL A 152 16.12 -13.51 -8.95
C VAL A 152 15.85 -14.96 -9.38
N SER A 153 16.50 -15.44 -10.44
CA SER A 153 16.34 -16.83 -10.91
C SER A 153 16.65 -17.87 -9.81
N GLN A 154 17.71 -17.65 -9.01
CA GLN A 154 18.01 -18.51 -7.87
C GLN A 154 16.90 -18.48 -6.82
N SER A 155 16.42 -17.29 -6.43
CA SER A 155 15.34 -17.16 -5.45
C SER A 155 14.05 -17.81 -5.92
N ILE A 156 13.72 -17.73 -7.21
CA ILE A 156 12.56 -18.41 -7.79
C ILE A 156 12.70 -19.94 -7.70
N SER A 157 13.89 -20.49 -7.95
CA SER A 157 14.13 -21.92 -7.80
C SER A 157 13.93 -22.37 -6.35
N GLU A 158 14.40 -21.58 -5.38
CA GLU A 158 14.22 -21.87 -3.95
C GLU A 158 12.74 -21.80 -3.53
N ILE A 159 11.97 -20.86 -4.10
CA ILE A 159 10.52 -20.76 -3.89
C ILE A 159 9.79 -21.99 -4.47
N ALA A 160 10.14 -22.40 -5.68
CA ALA A 160 9.53 -23.56 -6.33
C ALA A 160 9.80 -24.86 -5.55
N ASP A 161 11.04 -25.06 -5.11
CA ASP A 161 11.42 -26.20 -4.27
C ASP A 161 10.69 -26.17 -2.91
N GLY A 162 10.60 -24.99 -2.28
CA GLY A 162 9.88 -24.81 -1.01
C GLY A 162 8.37 -25.09 -1.13
N ALA A 163 7.74 -24.67 -2.23
CA ALA A 163 6.34 -24.98 -2.52
C ALA A 163 6.12 -26.49 -2.74
N HIS A 164 7.07 -27.18 -3.37
CA HIS A 164 7.02 -28.62 -3.54
C HIS A 164 7.12 -29.36 -2.20
N GLU A 165 8.07 -28.99 -1.35
CA GLU A 165 8.24 -29.56 0.00
C GLU A 165 7.00 -29.30 0.87
N GLN A 166 6.42 -28.09 0.77
CA GLN A 166 5.17 -27.76 1.46
C GLN A 166 4.03 -28.69 1.05
N ASN A 167 3.89 -29.01 -0.24
CA ASN A 167 2.85 -29.93 -0.71
C ASN A 167 3.04 -31.36 -0.17
N GLU A 168 4.29 -31.84 -0.06
CA GLU A 168 4.59 -33.13 0.58
C GLU A 168 4.19 -33.14 2.06
N HIS A 169 4.48 -32.06 2.80
CA HIS A 169 4.05 -31.92 4.19
C HIS A 169 2.53 -31.88 4.35
N LEU A 170 1.82 -31.19 3.46
CA LEU A 170 0.36 -31.14 3.47
C LEU A 170 -0.28 -32.51 3.23
N GLN A 171 0.29 -33.32 2.32
CA GLN A 171 -0.15 -34.70 2.13
C GLN A 171 0.00 -35.53 3.41
N GLN A 172 1.11 -35.34 4.13
CA GLN A 172 1.35 -36.01 5.41
C GLN A 172 0.33 -35.57 6.49
N VAL A 173 0.03 -34.27 6.58
CA VAL A 173 -1.03 -33.78 7.47
C VAL A 173 -2.38 -34.39 7.10
N GLY A 174 -2.70 -34.45 5.80
CA GLY A 174 -3.93 -35.08 5.30
C GLY A 174 -4.06 -36.56 5.70
N ASP A 175 -2.96 -37.31 5.68
CA ASP A 175 -2.94 -38.70 6.17
C ASP A 175 -3.17 -38.80 7.69
N GLU A 176 -2.56 -37.90 8.47
CA GLU A 176 -2.76 -37.86 9.92
C GLU A 176 -4.21 -37.51 10.28
N MET A 177 -4.84 -36.59 9.54
CA MET A 177 -6.26 -36.26 9.74
C MET A 177 -7.20 -37.44 9.42
N ARG A 178 -6.86 -38.27 8.42
CA ARG A 178 -7.61 -39.53 8.15
C ARG A 178 -7.48 -40.50 9.31
N SER A 179 -6.30 -40.58 9.93
CA SER A 179 -6.07 -41.39 11.13
C SER A 179 -6.91 -40.89 12.32
N ILE A 180 -6.93 -39.57 12.56
CA ILE A 180 -7.76 -38.96 13.60
C ILE A 180 -9.25 -39.22 13.35
N SER A 181 -9.73 -39.12 12.11
CA SER A 181 -11.12 -39.43 11.78
C SER A 181 -11.49 -40.88 12.14
N ALA A 182 -10.58 -41.83 11.90
CA ALA A 182 -10.77 -43.22 12.29
C ALA A 182 -10.82 -43.41 13.82
N THR A 183 -9.96 -42.72 14.58
CA THR A 183 -9.98 -42.81 16.06
C THR A 183 -11.21 -42.14 16.67
N ILE A 184 -11.71 -41.04 16.10
CA ILE A 184 -12.98 -40.42 16.48
C ILE A 184 -14.13 -41.42 16.35
N GLN A 185 -14.20 -42.14 15.22
CA GLN A 185 -15.22 -43.18 15.01
C GLN A 185 -15.10 -44.33 16.02
N GLU A 186 -13.89 -44.72 16.38
CA GLU A 186 -13.63 -45.78 17.37
C GLU A 186 -14.04 -45.34 18.79
N VAL A 187 -13.80 -44.08 19.16
CA VAL A 187 -14.24 -43.50 20.44
C VAL A 187 -15.77 -43.40 20.48
N ALA A 188 -16.41 -42.94 19.40
CA ALA A 188 -17.87 -42.87 19.31
C ALA A 188 -18.53 -44.25 19.49
N ALA A 189 -17.98 -45.28 18.83
CA ALA A 189 -18.44 -46.66 18.97
C ALA A 189 -18.27 -47.17 20.42
N SER A 190 -17.12 -46.87 21.03
CA SER A 190 -16.85 -47.24 22.43
C SER A 190 -17.81 -46.54 23.40
N ALA A 191 -18.08 -45.25 23.21
CA ALA A 191 -19.03 -44.50 24.02
C ALA A 191 -20.45 -45.10 23.93
N THR A 192 -20.87 -45.49 22.72
CA THR A 192 -22.15 -46.19 22.50
C THR A 192 -22.20 -47.54 23.21
N GLU A 193 -21.11 -48.31 23.19
CA GLU A 193 -21.04 -49.60 23.89
C GLU A 193 -21.14 -49.44 25.42
N VAL A 194 -20.47 -48.42 25.98
CA VAL A 194 -20.58 -48.09 27.40
C VAL A 194 -22.00 -47.63 27.74
N ALA A 195 -22.66 -46.87 26.88
CA ALA A 195 -24.04 -46.43 27.07
C ALA A 195 -25.01 -47.61 27.19
N ASN A 196 -24.91 -48.57 26.26
CA ASN A 196 -25.72 -49.78 26.31
C ASN A 196 -25.46 -50.59 27.60
N THR A 197 -24.20 -50.70 28.00
CA THR A 197 -23.83 -51.41 29.24
C THR A 197 -24.38 -50.71 30.50
N ALA A 198 -24.41 -49.38 30.49
CA ALA A 198 -25.00 -48.59 31.56
C ALA A 198 -26.52 -48.83 31.64
N GLU A 199 -27.22 -48.85 30.51
CA GLU A 199 -28.67 -49.13 30.44
C GLU A 199 -28.99 -50.54 30.95
N ASP A 200 -28.25 -51.57 30.53
CA ASP A 200 -28.38 -52.94 31.03
C ASP A 200 -28.13 -53.05 32.55
N SER A 201 -27.23 -52.20 33.07
CA SER A 201 -26.92 -52.16 34.50
C SER A 201 -28.03 -51.53 35.33
N VAL A 202 -28.75 -50.53 34.79
CA VAL A 202 -29.97 -49.97 35.42
C VAL A 202 -31.05 -51.04 35.51
N GLU A 203 -31.34 -51.75 34.41
CA GLU A 203 -32.36 -52.80 34.39
C GLU A 203 -32.04 -53.94 35.38
N SER A 204 -30.76 -54.31 35.50
CA SER A 204 -30.29 -55.29 36.48
C SER A 204 -30.41 -54.78 37.92
N GLY A 205 -30.12 -53.49 38.15
CA GLY A 205 -30.27 -52.82 39.45
C GLY A 205 -31.72 -52.80 39.93
N ASP A 206 -32.65 -52.39 39.06
CA ASP A 206 -34.08 -52.38 39.32
C ASP A 206 -34.60 -53.79 39.66
N SER A 207 -34.19 -54.80 38.88
CA SER A 207 -34.56 -56.20 39.12
C SER A 207 -34.05 -56.72 40.47
N ALA A 208 -32.82 -56.32 40.86
CA ALA A 208 -32.24 -56.68 42.15
C ALA A 208 -32.97 -55.99 43.31
N GLN A 209 -33.37 -54.73 43.14
CA GLN A 209 -34.13 -53.98 44.13
C GLN A 209 -35.53 -54.56 44.35
N GLU A 210 -36.22 -54.98 43.28
CA GLU A 210 -37.51 -55.67 43.37
C GLU A 210 -37.38 -57.01 44.13
N ALA A 211 -36.34 -57.78 43.83
CA ALA A 211 -36.06 -59.04 44.52
C ALA A 211 -35.74 -58.83 46.02
N ALA A 212 -34.95 -57.81 46.36
CA ALA A 212 -34.64 -57.46 47.74
C ALA A 212 -35.87 -56.97 48.52
N THR A 213 -36.72 -56.15 47.90
CA THR A 213 -37.98 -55.68 48.48
C THR A 213 -38.90 -56.87 48.81
N LYS A 214 -39.00 -57.82 47.89
CA LYS A 214 -39.78 -59.04 48.13
C LYS A 214 -39.20 -59.90 49.26
N ALA A 215 -37.88 -59.96 49.41
CA ALA A 215 -37.25 -60.66 50.52
C ALA A 215 -37.59 -60.01 51.88
N ILE A 216 -37.70 -58.68 51.96
CA ILE A 216 -38.19 -57.97 53.16
C ILE A 216 -39.63 -58.38 53.46
N GLU A 217 -40.53 -58.39 52.47
CA GLU A 217 -41.92 -58.83 52.65
C GLU A 217 -42.01 -60.27 53.18
N ASP A 218 -41.18 -61.18 52.65
CA ASP A 218 -41.12 -62.57 53.11
C ASP A 218 -40.57 -62.68 54.55
N LEU A 219 -39.60 -61.84 54.93
CA LEU A 219 -39.05 -61.79 56.30
C LEU A 219 -40.05 -61.22 57.31
N GLU A 220 -40.81 -60.17 56.96
CA GLU A 220 -41.91 -59.64 57.79
C GLU A 220 -43.02 -60.68 58.00
N ALA A 221 -43.33 -61.44 56.96
CA ALA A 221 -44.28 -62.56 57.06
C ALA A 221 -43.75 -63.68 57.97
N MET A 222 -42.44 -63.97 57.91
CA MET A 222 -41.78 -64.92 58.82
C MET A 222 -41.78 -64.45 60.27
N GLU A 223 -41.53 -63.17 60.53
CA GLU A 223 -41.60 -62.58 61.87
C GLU A 223 -43.00 -62.76 62.46
N THR A 224 -44.04 -62.38 61.69
CA THR A 224 -45.45 -62.55 62.08
C THR A 224 -45.78 -64.02 62.37
N LYS A 225 -45.32 -64.96 61.53
CA LYS A 225 -45.56 -66.40 61.73
C LYS A 225 -44.84 -66.94 62.96
N THR A 226 -43.65 -66.42 63.26
CA THR A 226 -42.89 -66.80 64.44
C THR A 226 -43.59 -66.33 65.72
N GLU A 227 -44.12 -65.10 65.73
CA GLU A 227 -44.95 -64.60 66.83
C GLU A 227 -46.22 -65.44 67.05
N GLU A 228 -46.93 -65.81 65.98
CA GLU A 228 -48.10 -66.69 66.07
C GLU A 228 -47.73 -68.07 66.65
N MET A 229 -46.57 -68.61 66.28
CA MET A 229 -46.10 -69.90 66.80
C MET A 229 -45.73 -69.80 68.28
N VAL A 230 -45.08 -68.72 68.73
CA VAL A 230 -44.81 -68.48 70.16
C VAL A 230 -46.12 -68.50 70.96
N GLN A 231 -47.16 -67.80 70.49
CA GLN A 231 -48.48 -67.79 71.15
C GLN A 231 -49.13 -69.19 71.23
N GLN A 232 -48.99 -70.01 70.19
CA GLN A 232 -49.52 -71.39 70.19
C GLN A 232 -48.77 -72.29 71.17
N VAL A 233 -47.45 -72.12 71.27
CA VAL A 233 -46.60 -72.88 72.19
C VAL A 233 -46.85 -72.46 73.64
N GLU A 234 -47.09 -71.18 73.92
CA GLU A 234 -47.55 -70.69 75.23
C GLU A 234 -48.89 -71.32 75.64
N GLN A 235 -49.86 -71.36 74.72
CA GLN A 235 -51.15 -72.04 74.98
C GLN A 235 -50.98 -73.54 75.25
N LEU A 236 -50.03 -74.20 74.59
CA LEU A 236 -49.70 -75.60 74.86
C LEU A 236 -49.08 -75.75 76.26
N SER A 237 -48.20 -74.83 76.66
CA SER A 237 -47.63 -74.80 78.01
C SER A 237 -48.71 -74.67 79.08
N ASP A 238 -49.69 -73.79 78.87
CA ASP A 238 -50.84 -73.64 79.78
C ASP A 238 -51.66 -74.93 79.87
N LEU A 239 -51.95 -75.57 78.73
CA LEU A 239 -52.68 -76.85 78.68
C LEU A 239 -51.92 -77.97 79.40
N MET A 240 -50.59 -78.00 79.31
CA MET A 240 -49.76 -78.96 80.05
C MET A 240 -49.84 -78.72 81.56
N GLY A 241 -49.91 -77.46 82.00
CA GLY A 241 -50.17 -77.10 83.39
C GLY A 241 -51.52 -77.61 83.90
N ASP A 242 -52.58 -77.49 83.09
CA ASP A 242 -53.91 -78.03 83.42
C ASP A 242 -53.88 -79.57 83.56
N ILE A 243 -53.13 -80.26 82.69
CA ILE A 243 -52.99 -81.73 82.75
C ILE A 243 -52.23 -82.14 84.02
N GLU A 244 -51.18 -81.41 84.39
CA GLU A 244 -50.42 -81.65 85.62
C GLU A 244 -51.33 -81.58 86.85
N GLU A 245 -52.17 -80.54 86.97
CA GLU A 245 -53.16 -80.38 88.05
C GLU A 245 -54.17 -81.55 88.09
N ILE A 246 -54.67 -81.97 86.92
CA ILE A 246 -55.59 -83.12 86.81
C ILE A 246 -54.89 -84.42 87.25
N THR A 247 -53.63 -84.64 86.86
CA THR A 247 -52.89 -85.85 87.22
C THR A 247 -52.59 -85.92 88.71
N GLU A 248 -52.25 -84.78 89.34
CA GLU A 248 -52.07 -84.67 90.79
C GLU A 248 -53.38 -85.01 91.52
N PHE A 249 -54.51 -84.47 91.06
CA PHE A 249 -55.83 -84.81 91.61
C PHE A 249 -56.17 -86.31 91.47
N ILE A 250 -55.85 -86.95 90.34
CA ILE A 250 -56.08 -88.39 90.17
C ILE A 250 -55.16 -89.21 91.08
N ASN A 251 -53.91 -88.79 91.27
CA ASN A 251 -52.96 -89.43 92.19
C ASN A 251 -53.48 -89.37 93.63
N ASP A 252 -53.98 -88.21 94.07
CA ASP A 252 -54.63 -88.03 95.37
C ASP A 252 -55.84 -88.94 95.55
N VAL A 253 -56.71 -89.05 94.52
CA VAL A 253 -57.86 -89.95 94.54
C VAL A 253 -57.42 -91.42 94.58
N ALA A 254 -56.35 -91.79 93.88
CA ALA A 254 -55.79 -93.13 93.92
C ALA A 254 -55.21 -93.45 95.31
N ASP A 255 -54.53 -92.51 95.96
CA ASP A 255 -54.03 -92.67 97.33
C ASP A 255 -55.16 -92.82 98.35
N ASP A 256 -56.22 -92.01 98.24
CA ASP A 256 -57.43 -92.17 99.05
C ASP A 256 -58.11 -93.53 98.81
N THR A 257 -58.16 -93.98 97.56
CA THR A 257 -58.75 -95.28 97.18
C THR A 257 -57.92 -96.44 97.71
N ASN A 258 -56.59 -96.36 97.64
CA ASN A 258 -55.64 -97.32 98.21
C ASN A 258 -55.77 -97.38 99.74
N MET A 259 -55.96 -96.23 100.40
CA MET A 259 -56.21 -96.13 101.84
C MET A 259 -57.57 -96.73 102.24
N LEU A 260 -58.62 -96.49 101.46
CA LEU A 260 -59.93 -97.11 101.65
C LEU A 260 -59.88 -98.63 101.46
N ALA A 261 -59.16 -99.10 100.44
CA ALA A 261 -58.94 -100.51 100.15
C ALA A 261 -58.10 -101.22 101.23
N LEU A 262 -57.08 -100.53 101.78
CA LEU A 262 -56.29 -101.00 102.91
C LEU A 262 -57.16 -101.14 104.17
N ASN A 263 -58.00 -100.13 104.47
CA ASN A 263 -58.96 -100.18 105.56
C ASN A 263 -59.98 -101.32 105.38
N ALA A 264 -60.48 -101.54 104.15
CA ALA A 264 -61.38 -102.64 103.82
C ALA A 264 -60.71 -104.02 103.96
N ASN A 265 -59.44 -104.16 103.58
CA ASN A 265 -58.63 -105.37 103.80
C ASN A 265 -58.42 -105.67 105.29
N ILE A 266 -58.17 -104.64 106.10
CA ILE A 266 -58.05 -104.78 107.57
C ILE A 266 -59.37 -105.29 108.16
N GLU A 267 -60.51 -104.75 107.72
CA GLU A 267 -61.82 -105.15 108.23
C GLU A 267 -62.24 -106.54 107.72
N ALA A 268 -61.83 -106.92 106.51
CA ALA A 268 -62.00 -108.28 105.98
C ALA A 268 -61.16 -109.32 106.77
N ALA A 269 -59.94 -108.97 107.20
CA ALA A 269 -59.11 -109.81 108.07
C ALA A 269 -59.70 -109.99 109.48
N ARG A 270 -60.47 -109.02 109.99
CA ARG A 270 -61.19 -109.10 111.27
C ARG A 270 -62.41 -110.04 111.24
N ALA A 271 -63.05 -110.21 110.09
CA ALA A 271 -64.28 -111.00 109.93
C ALA A 271 -64.06 -112.53 109.80
N GLY A 272 -62.82 -113.03 109.76
CA GLY A 272 -62.51 -114.47 109.67
C GLY A 272 -63.04 -115.12 108.37
N GLU A 273 -63.49 -116.39 108.42
CA GLU A 273 -63.93 -117.16 107.22
C GLU A 273 -65.02 -116.45 106.39
N ALA A 274 -65.86 -115.59 107.00
CA ALA A 274 -66.91 -114.84 106.31
C ALA A 274 -66.41 -113.63 105.50
N GLY A 275 -65.19 -113.13 105.76
CA GLY A 275 -64.59 -111.97 105.09
C GLY A 275 -63.76 -112.30 103.83
N SER A 276 -63.55 -113.59 103.55
CA SER A 276 -62.64 -114.07 102.49
C SER A 276 -62.97 -113.54 101.09
N GLY A 277 -64.26 -113.48 100.71
CA GLY A 277 -64.68 -112.90 99.43
C GLY A 277 -64.53 -111.37 99.36
N PHE A 278 -64.63 -110.68 100.50
CA PHE A 278 -64.48 -109.21 100.60
C PHE A 278 -63.02 -108.78 100.54
N ALA A 279 -62.11 -109.58 101.13
CA ALA A 279 -60.66 -109.37 101.02
C ALA A 279 -60.15 -109.47 99.57
N VAL A 280 -60.74 -110.32 98.73
CA VAL A 280 -60.37 -110.40 97.30
C VAL A 280 -60.72 -109.09 96.60
N VAL A 281 -61.92 -108.55 96.81
CA VAL A 281 -62.33 -107.27 96.20
C VAL A 281 -61.50 -106.10 96.75
N ALA A 282 -61.19 -106.09 98.05
CA ALA A 282 -60.36 -105.04 98.64
C ALA A 282 -58.91 -105.09 98.12
N ASN A 283 -58.33 -106.27 97.88
CA ASN A 283 -57.03 -106.38 97.21
C ASN A 283 -57.11 -105.93 95.75
N GLU A 284 -58.17 -106.31 95.01
CA GLU A 284 -58.37 -105.85 93.63
C GLU A 284 -58.47 -104.32 93.52
N VAL A 285 -59.20 -103.66 94.43
CA VAL A 285 -59.32 -102.19 94.47
C VAL A 285 -58.00 -101.53 94.88
N LYS A 286 -57.24 -102.18 95.78
CA LYS A 286 -55.90 -101.71 96.18
C LYS A 286 -54.93 -101.80 95.01
N ASP A 287 -54.92 -102.92 94.31
CA ASP A 287 -54.06 -103.16 93.16
C ASP A 287 -54.43 -102.18 92.03
N LEU A 288 -55.72 -101.97 91.76
CA LEU A 288 -56.20 -100.96 90.79
C LEU A 288 -55.81 -99.52 91.18
N ALA A 289 -55.84 -99.19 92.47
CA ALA A 289 -55.41 -97.88 92.95
C ALA A 289 -53.89 -97.67 92.80
N ASN A 290 -53.07 -98.70 93.06
CA ASN A 290 -51.63 -98.64 92.79
C ASN A 290 -51.32 -98.57 91.29
N GLU A 291 -52.03 -99.34 90.45
CA GLU A 291 -51.92 -99.25 88.99
C GLU A 291 -52.33 -97.85 88.48
N THR A 292 -53.36 -97.25 89.07
CA THR A 292 -53.80 -95.88 88.74
C THR A 292 -52.71 -94.87 89.13
N LYS A 293 -52.08 -95.04 90.30
CA LYS A 293 -50.99 -94.20 90.76
C LYS A 293 -49.76 -94.29 89.86
N GLU A 294 -49.33 -95.52 89.54
CA GLU A 294 -48.22 -95.78 88.61
C GLU A 294 -48.50 -95.14 87.23
N ALA A 295 -49.73 -95.27 86.72
CA ALA A 295 -50.13 -94.63 85.47
C ALA A 295 -50.13 -93.10 85.56
N THR A 296 -50.58 -92.49 86.66
CA THR A 296 -50.51 -91.03 86.84
C THR A 296 -49.08 -90.51 87.00
N ASP A 297 -48.20 -91.25 87.66
CA ASP A 297 -46.78 -90.90 87.78
C ASP A 297 -46.09 -90.94 86.41
N GLU A 298 -46.45 -91.92 85.56
CA GLU A 298 -45.98 -91.99 84.17
C GLU A 298 -46.49 -90.81 83.32
N ILE A 299 -47.75 -90.40 83.49
CA ILE A 299 -48.30 -89.21 82.83
C ILE A 299 -47.59 -87.95 83.32
N SER A 300 -47.37 -87.78 84.61
CA SER A 300 -46.66 -86.61 85.18
C SER A 300 -45.22 -86.50 84.64
N SER A 301 -44.50 -87.62 84.53
CA SER A 301 -43.19 -87.66 83.88
C SER A 301 -43.25 -87.26 82.41
N THR A 302 -44.27 -87.72 81.68
CA THR A 302 -44.47 -87.37 80.26
C THR A 302 -44.80 -85.89 80.09
N VAL A 303 -45.66 -85.33 80.95
CA VAL A 303 -46.00 -83.89 80.95
C VAL A 303 -44.77 -83.03 81.23
N SER A 304 -43.93 -83.44 82.18
CA SER A 304 -42.68 -82.75 82.48
C SER A 304 -41.72 -82.74 81.27
N GLU A 305 -41.58 -83.87 80.58
CA GLU A 305 -40.76 -83.97 79.36
C GLU A 305 -41.32 -83.09 78.23
N VAL A 306 -42.64 -83.08 78.03
CA VAL A 306 -43.29 -82.21 77.03
C VAL A 306 -43.11 -80.73 77.38
N ARG A 307 -43.15 -80.37 78.67
CA ARG A 307 -42.93 -79.00 79.13
C ARG A 307 -41.49 -78.53 78.88
N GLU A 308 -40.49 -79.34 79.20
CA GLU A 308 -39.08 -79.07 78.90
C GLU A 308 -38.86 -78.90 77.37
N GLN A 309 -39.51 -79.75 76.57
CA GLN A 309 -39.48 -79.65 75.11
C GLN A 309 -40.18 -78.37 74.59
N THR A 310 -41.23 -77.91 75.26
CA THR A 310 -41.97 -76.67 74.94
C THR A 310 -41.12 -75.44 75.25
N GLU A 311 -40.47 -75.38 76.42
CA GLU A 311 -39.53 -74.31 76.78
C GLU A 311 -38.37 -74.21 75.77
N THR A 312 -37.78 -75.34 75.41
CA THR A 312 -36.74 -75.41 74.36
C THR A 312 -37.25 -74.90 73.00
N THR A 313 -38.51 -75.16 72.68
CA THR A 313 -39.12 -74.70 71.42
C THR A 313 -39.32 -73.19 71.41
N VAL A 314 -39.71 -72.59 72.54
CA VAL A 314 -39.82 -71.14 72.70
C VAL A 314 -38.45 -70.47 72.56
N ASP A 315 -37.41 -71.00 73.20
CA ASP A 315 -36.05 -70.46 73.07
C ASP A 315 -35.57 -70.45 71.61
N ASN A 316 -35.79 -71.55 70.88
CA ASN A 316 -35.45 -71.62 69.44
C ASN A 316 -36.26 -70.62 68.59
N MET A 317 -37.49 -70.28 68.99
CA MET A 317 -38.30 -69.27 68.29
C MET A 317 -37.78 -67.85 68.52
N TYR A 318 -37.33 -67.53 69.74
CA TYR A 318 -36.66 -66.25 70.00
C TYR A 318 -35.34 -66.13 69.22
N GLU A 319 -34.56 -67.21 69.14
CA GLU A 319 -33.36 -67.24 68.29
C GLU A 319 -33.72 -67.03 66.81
N THR A 320 -34.81 -67.66 66.33
CA THR A 320 -35.31 -67.47 64.96
C THR A 320 -35.72 -66.02 64.70
N GLN A 321 -36.40 -65.38 65.66
CA GLN A 321 -36.79 -63.97 65.55
C GLN A 321 -35.57 -63.04 65.42
N ASP A 322 -34.52 -63.28 66.22
CA ASP A 322 -33.27 -62.51 66.13
C ASP A 322 -32.58 -62.69 64.77
N VAL A 323 -32.53 -63.92 64.25
CA VAL A 323 -31.97 -64.21 62.91
C VAL A 323 -32.76 -63.52 61.81
N VAL A 324 -34.10 -63.51 61.87
CA VAL A 324 -34.97 -62.82 60.90
C VAL A 324 -34.73 -61.31 60.93
N SER A 325 -34.61 -60.72 62.13
CA SER A 325 -34.32 -59.29 62.29
C SER A 325 -32.95 -58.90 61.71
N GLN A 326 -31.92 -59.71 61.96
CA GLN A 326 -30.58 -59.53 61.37
C GLN A 326 -30.63 -59.67 59.85
N ALA A 327 -31.36 -60.66 59.32
CA ALA A 327 -31.54 -60.83 57.88
C ALA A 327 -32.24 -59.63 57.24
N SER A 328 -33.28 -59.09 57.89
CA SER A 328 -33.99 -57.88 57.43
C SER A 328 -33.05 -56.70 57.32
N THR A 329 -32.25 -56.44 58.37
CA THR A 329 -31.24 -55.35 58.37
C THR A 329 -30.21 -55.52 57.25
N ALA A 330 -29.77 -56.76 56.98
CA ALA A 330 -28.80 -57.04 55.93
C ALA A 330 -29.38 -56.82 54.51
N VAL A 331 -30.66 -57.16 54.30
CA VAL A 331 -31.35 -56.91 53.03
C VAL A 331 -31.60 -55.41 52.84
N ASP A 332 -31.98 -54.69 53.89
CA ASP A 332 -32.15 -53.22 53.86
C ASP A 332 -30.85 -52.51 53.44
N SER A 333 -29.71 -52.91 54.04
CA SER A 333 -28.39 -52.40 53.63
C SER A 333 -28.01 -52.77 52.18
N THR A 334 -28.58 -53.86 51.65
CA THR A 334 -28.38 -54.25 50.25
C THR A 334 -29.16 -53.33 49.31
N ILE A 335 -30.37 -52.92 49.70
CA ILE A 335 -31.19 -51.94 48.97
C ILE A 335 -30.46 -50.59 48.89
N ASP A 336 -29.93 -50.11 50.02
CA ASP A 336 -29.12 -48.87 50.05
C ASP A 336 -27.92 -48.96 49.09
N GLY A 337 -27.20 -50.08 49.11
CA GLY A 337 -26.06 -50.30 48.21
C GLY A 337 -26.44 -50.38 46.72
N LEU A 338 -27.66 -50.83 46.39
CA LEU A 338 -28.17 -50.83 45.02
C LEU A 338 -28.56 -49.41 44.56
N ASP A 339 -29.12 -48.59 45.46
CA ASP A 339 -29.44 -47.19 45.17
C ASP A 339 -28.18 -46.38 44.84
N ASP A 340 -27.09 -46.61 45.59
CA ASP A 340 -25.77 -46.04 45.29
C ASP A 340 -25.25 -46.46 43.90
N VAL A 341 -25.47 -47.72 43.49
CA VAL A 341 -25.06 -48.21 42.16
C VAL A 341 -25.84 -47.51 41.05
N VAL A 342 -27.17 -47.37 41.20
CA VAL A 342 -28.00 -46.63 40.24
C VAL A 342 -27.51 -45.18 40.12
N HIS A 343 -27.19 -44.53 41.24
CA HIS A 343 -26.66 -43.17 41.22
C HIS A 343 -25.30 -43.06 40.50
N MET A 344 -24.41 -44.05 40.66
CA MET A 344 -23.14 -44.09 39.92
C MET A 344 -23.38 -44.27 38.41
N ILE A 345 -24.39 -45.06 38.01
CA ILE A 345 -24.73 -45.26 36.59
C ILE A 345 -25.26 -43.96 35.95
N ASP A 346 -26.05 -43.17 36.68
CA ASP A 346 -26.49 -41.84 36.21
C ASP A 346 -25.32 -40.89 35.94
N GLN A 347 -24.27 -40.96 36.77
CA GLN A 347 -23.03 -40.20 36.52
C GLN A 347 -22.31 -40.71 35.27
N VAL A 348 -22.23 -42.03 35.06
CA VAL A 348 -21.66 -42.63 33.85
C VAL A 348 -22.41 -42.14 32.59
N ASN A 349 -23.75 -42.15 32.61
CA ASN A 349 -24.57 -41.64 31.51
C ASN A 349 -24.32 -40.16 31.22
N SER A 350 -24.08 -39.35 32.25
CA SER A 350 -23.74 -37.94 32.08
C SER A 350 -22.37 -37.77 31.41
N SER A 351 -21.35 -38.52 31.86
CA SER A 351 -20.01 -38.51 31.25
C SER A 351 -20.01 -38.99 29.80
N ILE A 352 -20.87 -39.96 29.44
CA ILE A 352 -21.00 -40.42 28.05
C ILE A 352 -21.51 -39.30 27.15
N LYS A 353 -22.46 -38.49 27.59
CA LYS A 353 -22.92 -37.32 26.82
C LYS A 353 -21.82 -36.30 26.60
N GLU A 354 -21.01 -36.03 27.63
CA GLU A 354 -19.84 -35.15 27.49
C GLU A 354 -18.82 -35.70 26.48
N ILE A 355 -18.64 -37.03 26.42
CA ILE A 355 -17.80 -37.67 25.40
C ILE A 355 -18.40 -37.52 24.00
N ASP A 356 -19.71 -37.69 23.84
CA ASP A 356 -20.41 -37.55 22.56
C ASP A 356 -20.27 -36.12 22.00
N ASP A 357 -20.51 -35.11 22.85
CA ASP A 357 -20.32 -33.69 22.49
C ASP A 357 -18.86 -33.40 22.08
N ALA A 358 -17.88 -33.98 22.78
CA ALA A 358 -16.47 -33.82 22.45
C ALA A 358 -16.09 -34.50 21.13
N VAL A 359 -16.63 -35.69 20.86
CA VAL A 359 -16.47 -36.42 19.60
C VAL A 359 -16.99 -35.60 18.43
N ASP A 360 -18.19 -35.02 18.55
CA ASP A 360 -18.79 -34.17 17.52
C ASP A 360 -17.94 -32.91 17.24
N GLN A 361 -17.47 -32.24 18.30
CA GLN A 361 -16.60 -31.07 18.16
C GLN A 361 -15.25 -31.42 17.49
N GLN A 362 -14.67 -32.58 17.85
CA GLN A 362 -13.42 -33.05 17.28
C GLN A 362 -13.58 -33.45 15.80
N ALA A 363 -14.73 -34.01 15.43
CA ALA A 363 -15.07 -34.32 14.05
C ALA A 363 -15.20 -33.04 13.21
N GLN A 364 -15.89 -32.01 13.71
CA GLN A 364 -16.02 -30.73 13.02
C GLN A 364 -14.66 -30.04 12.84
N THR A 365 -13.84 -30.01 13.89
CA THR A 365 -12.49 -29.43 13.84
C THR A 365 -11.62 -30.17 12.83
N THR A 366 -11.70 -31.50 12.79
CA THR A 366 -11.00 -32.34 11.81
C THR A 366 -11.39 -31.98 10.38
N GLN A 367 -12.68 -31.77 10.11
CA GLN A 367 -13.16 -31.37 8.79
C GLN A 367 -12.63 -29.97 8.40
N SER A 368 -12.59 -29.03 9.33
CA SER A 368 -12.02 -27.69 9.08
C SER A 368 -10.54 -27.76 8.76
N VAL A 369 -9.76 -28.58 9.47
CA VAL A 369 -8.33 -28.76 9.19
C VAL A 369 -8.11 -29.38 7.80
N VAL A 370 -8.92 -30.36 7.40
CA VAL A 370 -8.85 -30.92 6.04
C VAL A 370 -9.13 -29.85 4.99
N SER A 371 -10.13 -28.99 5.20
CA SER A 371 -10.42 -27.89 4.26
C SER A 371 -9.26 -26.90 4.15
N MET A 372 -8.62 -26.56 5.28
CA MET A 372 -7.43 -25.69 5.28
C MET A 372 -6.25 -26.35 4.54
N VAL A 373 -6.06 -27.65 4.70
CA VAL A 373 -5.02 -28.39 3.97
C VAL A 373 -5.26 -28.34 2.45
N ASP A 374 -6.50 -28.53 2.01
CA ASP A 374 -6.85 -28.45 0.58
C ASP A 374 -6.61 -27.04 0.01
N GLU A 375 -6.94 -25.99 0.77
CA GLU A 375 -6.72 -24.59 0.37
C GLU A 375 -5.22 -24.25 0.27
N VAL A 376 -4.42 -24.62 1.28
CA VAL A 376 -2.97 -24.38 1.23
C VAL A 376 -2.31 -25.19 0.12
N SER A 377 -2.79 -26.41 -0.17
CA SER A 377 -2.27 -27.22 -1.29
C SER A 377 -2.51 -26.54 -2.64
N ALA A 378 -3.69 -25.95 -2.85
CA ALA A 378 -3.99 -25.16 -4.05
C ALA A 378 -3.08 -23.93 -4.17
N VAL A 379 -2.78 -23.26 -3.05
CA VAL A 379 -1.84 -22.13 -3.01
C VAL A 379 -0.42 -22.58 -3.35
N SER A 380 0.05 -23.72 -2.84
CA SER A 380 1.37 -24.26 -3.20
C SER A 380 1.46 -24.59 -4.69
N GLU A 381 0.44 -25.19 -5.30
CA GLU A 381 0.41 -25.45 -6.74
C GLU A 381 0.43 -24.16 -7.58
N ALA A 382 -0.35 -23.15 -7.17
CA ALA A 382 -0.33 -21.83 -7.80
C ALA A 382 1.03 -21.14 -7.66
N THR A 383 1.68 -21.29 -6.51
CA THR A 383 3.01 -20.72 -6.24
C THR A 383 4.07 -21.34 -7.13
N THR A 384 4.04 -22.66 -7.37
CA THR A 384 4.93 -23.32 -8.34
C THR A 384 4.70 -22.80 -9.75
N ALA A 385 3.45 -22.62 -10.19
CA ALA A 385 3.14 -22.11 -11.52
C ALA A 385 3.57 -20.64 -11.71
N GLU A 386 3.41 -19.81 -10.67
CA GLU A 386 3.87 -18.42 -10.69
C GLU A 386 5.40 -18.35 -10.71
N ALA A 387 6.08 -19.22 -9.94
CA ALA A 387 7.53 -19.33 -9.96
C ALA A 387 8.06 -19.69 -11.36
N GLU A 388 7.42 -20.63 -12.08
CA GLU A 388 7.75 -20.93 -13.48
C GLU A 388 7.56 -19.71 -14.40
N THR A 389 6.50 -18.94 -14.20
CA THR A 389 6.20 -17.73 -15.00
C THR A 389 7.25 -16.64 -14.76
N VAL A 390 7.66 -16.43 -13.50
CA VAL A 390 8.71 -15.46 -13.16
C VAL A 390 10.08 -15.93 -13.65
N ALA A 391 10.37 -17.23 -13.63
CA ALA A 391 11.59 -17.78 -14.24
C ALA A 391 11.65 -17.46 -15.75
N GLU A 392 10.56 -17.69 -16.48
CA GLU A 392 10.47 -17.35 -17.91
C GLU A 392 10.64 -15.84 -18.13
N ALA A 393 10.06 -15.01 -17.29
CA ALA A 393 10.23 -13.55 -17.37
C ALA A 393 11.69 -13.13 -17.14
N ALA A 394 12.39 -13.73 -16.17
CA ALA A 394 13.81 -13.46 -15.91
C ALA A 394 14.71 -13.91 -17.08
N GLU A 395 14.41 -15.04 -17.72
CA GLU A 395 15.11 -15.49 -18.93
C GLU A 395 14.90 -14.50 -20.09
N ASN A 396 13.65 -14.07 -20.33
CA ASN A 396 13.32 -13.09 -21.38
C ASN A 396 13.97 -11.72 -21.12
N GLN A 397 14.07 -11.32 -19.85
CA GLN A 397 14.76 -10.09 -19.45
C GLN A 397 16.26 -10.18 -19.78
N THR A 398 16.91 -11.30 -19.49
CA THR A 398 18.32 -11.55 -19.85
C THR A 398 18.55 -11.49 -21.36
N GLU A 399 17.63 -12.04 -22.16
CA GLU A 399 17.69 -11.92 -23.63
C GLU A 399 17.55 -10.45 -24.08
N SER A 400 16.61 -9.71 -23.49
CA SER A 400 16.40 -8.29 -23.81
C SER A 400 17.61 -7.42 -23.46
N LEU A 401 18.30 -7.71 -22.34
CA LEU A 401 19.53 -7.02 -21.95
C LEU A 401 20.66 -7.24 -22.95
N THR A 402 20.75 -8.44 -23.54
CA THR A 402 21.71 -8.71 -24.63
C THR A 402 21.49 -7.79 -25.83
N ASP A 403 20.23 -7.50 -26.18
CA ASP A 403 19.90 -6.56 -27.25
C ASP A 403 20.20 -5.10 -26.87
N VAL A 404 19.95 -4.71 -25.60
CA VAL A 404 20.32 -3.38 -25.09
C VAL A 404 21.82 -3.17 -25.17
N THR A 405 22.64 -4.11 -24.67
CA THR A 405 24.11 -4.05 -24.73
C THR A 405 24.60 -3.86 -26.17
N LYS A 406 23.96 -4.54 -27.12
CA LYS A 406 24.29 -4.40 -28.54
C LYS A 406 23.98 -3.01 -29.09
N GLU A 407 22.82 -2.45 -28.77
CA GLU A 407 22.45 -1.09 -29.22
C GLU A 407 23.30 0.00 -28.55
N VAL A 408 23.65 -0.19 -27.28
CA VAL A 408 24.58 0.68 -26.54
C VAL A 408 25.96 0.68 -27.19
N GLY A 409 26.49 -0.50 -27.55
CA GLY A 409 27.74 -0.59 -28.29
C GLY A 409 27.70 0.11 -29.66
N VAL A 410 26.56 0.07 -30.37
CA VAL A 410 26.37 0.83 -31.62
C VAL A 410 26.32 2.34 -31.36
N MET A 411 25.70 2.79 -30.27
CA MET A 411 25.66 4.20 -29.88
C MET A 411 27.04 4.73 -29.51
N SER A 412 27.81 4.01 -28.69
CA SER A 412 29.18 4.37 -28.34
C SER A 412 30.04 4.49 -29.61
N GLN A 413 29.96 3.51 -30.53
CA GLN A 413 30.68 3.58 -31.81
C GLN A 413 30.31 4.84 -32.62
N ARG A 414 29.01 5.19 -32.70
CA ARG A 414 28.56 6.39 -33.42
C ARG A 414 29.02 7.68 -32.74
N ALA A 415 29.03 7.70 -31.40
CA ALA A 415 29.52 8.82 -30.63
C ALA A 415 31.02 9.04 -30.89
N GLU A 416 31.82 7.96 -30.93
CA GLU A 416 33.25 8.01 -31.26
C GLU A 416 33.47 8.53 -32.70
N GLU A 417 32.69 8.06 -33.68
CA GLU A 417 32.75 8.52 -35.07
C GLU A 417 32.40 10.02 -35.22
N LEU A 418 31.36 10.48 -34.50
CA LEU A 418 30.96 11.89 -34.43
C LEU A 418 32.05 12.74 -33.80
N GLY A 419 32.61 12.30 -32.67
CA GLY A 419 33.71 12.97 -31.98
C GLY A 419 34.96 13.08 -32.85
N SER A 420 35.34 11.98 -33.51
CA SER A 420 36.45 11.92 -34.46
C SER A 420 36.24 12.89 -35.63
N THR A 421 35.04 12.94 -36.19
CA THR A 421 34.70 13.89 -37.27
C THR A 421 34.79 15.34 -36.78
N ALA A 422 34.32 15.64 -35.58
CA ALA A 422 34.42 16.96 -34.97
C ALA A 422 35.89 17.37 -34.73
N THR A 423 36.78 16.43 -34.39
CA THR A 423 38.22 16.72 -34.21
C THR A 423 38.98 17.07 -35.49
N GLN A 424 38.42 16.80 -36.68
CA GLN A 424 38.99 17.26 -37.95
C GLN A 424 38.94 18.79 -38.08
N PHE A 425 38.07 19.43 -37.31
CA PHE A 425 37.98 20.88 -37.21
C PHE A 425 38.71 21.37 -35.96
N THR A 426 39.71 22.22 -36.17
CA THR A 426 40.35 22.96 -35.08
C THR A 426 39.46 24.12 -34.70
N THR A 427 38.62 23.89 -33.71
CA THR A 427 37.83 24.94 -33.05
C THR A 427 38.74 25.81 -32.20
N GLY A 428 38.72 27.13 -32.40
CA GLY A 428 39.38 28.04 -31.48
C GLY A 428 38.64 28.05 -30.15
N GLU A 429 39.34 28.21 -29.03
CA GLU A 429 38.68 28.71 -27.83
C GLU A 429 37.93 29.99 -28.25
N ARG A 430 36.60 30.01 -28.05
CA ARG A 430 35.90 31.28 -27.82
C ARG A 430 36.74 31.84 -26.70
N GLN A 431 37.40 33.00 -26.88
CA GLN A 431 38.30 33.57 -25.87
C GLN A 431 37.81 33.09 -24.52
N LYS A 432 38.52 32.13 -23.90
CA LYS A 432 38.12 31.67 -22.57
C LYS A 432 37.91 32.98 -21.84
N HIS A 433 36.70 33.22 -21.34
CA HIS A 433 36.62 34.10 -20.19
C HIS A 433 37.47 33.35 -19.18
N THR A 434 38.75 33.73 -19.15
CA THR A 434 39.76 33.10 -18.34
C THR A 434 39.27 33.52 -16.99
N MET A 435 38.65 32.59 -16.24
CA MET A 435 37.91 32.94 -15.04
C MET A 435 38.69 33.99 -14.31
N SER A 436 38.15 35.21 -14.35
CA SER A 436 38.83 36.34 -13.77
C SER A 436 38.87 36.06 -12.29
N LYS A 437 39.74 36.75 -11.55
CA LYS A 437 39.80 36.63 -10.09
C LYS A 437 38.58 37.26 -9.39
N GLY A 438 37.39 37.18 -10.01
CA GLY A 438 36.11 37.71 -9.59
C GLY A 438 34.89 37.11 -10.32
N ASP A 439 35.05 36.01 -11.08
CA ASP A 439 33.91 35.27 -11.62
C ASP A 439 33.24 34.44 -10.51
N THR A 440 31.91 34.28 -10.56
CA THR A 440 31.10 33.57 -9.57
C THR A 440 30.57 32.26 -10.16
N VAL A 441 30.71 31.14 -9.44
CA VAL A 441 30.16 29.84 -9.83
C VAL A 441 28.97 29.50 -8.94
N ILE A 442 27.84 29.15 -9.56
CA ILE A 442 26.63 28.68 -8.88
C ILE A 442 26.50 27.17 -9.08
N ASP A 443 26.73 26.41 -8.00
CA ASP A 443 26.40 24.99 -7.96
C ASP A 443 24.90 24.82 -7.75
N PHE A 444 24.21 24.19 -8.71
CA PHE A 444 22.77 23.95 -8.65
C PHE A 444 22.48 22.46 -8.86
N TRP A 445 22.04 21.79 -7.80
CA TRP A 445 21.66 20.38 -7.81
C TRP A 445 20.16 20.19 -8.04
N HIS A 446 19.80 19.28 -8.95
CA HIS A 446 18.42 19.08 -9.37
C HIS A 446 18.09 17.62 -9.65
N ALA A 447 16.80 17.28 -9.65
CA ALA A 447 16.26 15.96 -9.98
C ALA A 447 15.72 15.87 -11.42
N MET A 448 15.75 16.97 -12.17
CA MET A 448 15.20 17.01 -13.53
C MET A 448 15.99 16.14 -14.52
N GLY A 449 15.28 15.30 -15.28
CA GLY A 449 15.80 14.52 -16.41
C GLY A 449 15.20 14.91 -17.76
N GLY A 450 15.80 14.41 -18.85
CA GLY A 450 15.31 14.58 -20.22
C GLY A 450 15.15 16.04 -20.66
N ALA A 451 14.08 16.34 -21.39
CA ALA A 451 13.82 17.68 -21.93
C ALA A 451 13.74 18.78 -20.86
N LYS A 452 13.29 18.46 -19.64
CA LYS A 452 13.20 19.42 -18.53
C LYS A 452 14.58 19.86 -18.05
N SER A 453 15.54 18.92 -17.99
CA SER A 453 16.94 19.21 -17.68
C SER A 453 17.55 20.13 -18.73
N LEU A 454 17.35 19.80 -20.02
CA LEU A 454 17.85 20.63 -21.13
C LEU A 454 17.33 22.08 -21.06
N LEU A 455 16.05 22.27 -20.75
CA LEU A 455 15.48 23.61 -20.59
C LEU A 455 16.09 24.37 -19.40
N LEU A 456 16.35 23.68 -18.28
CA LEU A 456 17.03 24.29 -17.14
C LEU A 456 18.48 24.71 -17.49
N HIS A 457 19.19 23.89 -18.26
CA HIS A 457 20.52 24.24 -18.78
C HIS A 457 20.48 25.43 -19.74
N ASP A 458 19.45 25.53 -20.58
CA ASP A 458 19.25 26.67 -21.47
C ASP A 458 18.97 27.96 -20.66
N PHE A 459 18.13 27.90 -19.63
CA PHE A 459 17.90 29.02 -18.71
C PHE A 459 19.17 29.48 -18.01
N ALA A 460 19.97 28.57 -17.48
CA ALA A 460 21.26 28.92 -16.87
C ALA A 460 22.18 29.60 -17.88
N ARG A 461 22.32 29.05 -19.10
CA ARG A 461 23.15 29.63 -20.16
C ARG A 461 22.68 31.04 -20.56
N GLU A 462 21.38 31.24 -20.72
CA GLU A 462 20.82 32.55 -21.07
C GLU A 462 21.10 33.59 -19.98
N PHE A 463 21.03 33.19 -18.71
CA PHE A 463 21.40 34.04 -17.59
C PHE A 463 22.91 34.37 -17.59
N GLU A 464 23.79 33.39 -17.82
CA GLU A 464 25.25 33.60 -17.96
C GLU A 464 25.58 34.59 -19.09
N GLU A 465 24.90 34.50 -20.23
CA GLU A 465 25.10 35.42 -21.36
C GLU A 465 24.69 36.86 -21.03
N GLN A 466 23.66 37.03 -20.18
CA GLN A 466 23.23 38.32 -19.68
C GLN A 466 24.16 38.85 -18.56
N HIS A 467 24.81 37.96 -17.83
CA HIS A 467 25.63 38.24 -16.65
C HIS A 467 27.03 37.64 -16.79
N GLY A 468 27.85 38.22 -17.69
CA GLY A 468 29.10 37.62 -18.18
C GLY A 468 30.24 37.30 -17.20
N SER A 469 30.05 37.47 -15.88
CA SER A 469 30.96 37.00 -14.81
C SER A 469 30.34 35.89 -13.95
N VAL A 470 29.21 35.34 -14.34
CA VAL A 470 28.49 34.24 -13.67
C VAL A 470 28.61 32.96 -14.50
N HIS A 471 28.79 31.83 -13.83
CA HIS A 471 28.78 30.49 -14.44
C HIS A 471 27.99 29.52 -13.56
N PHE A 472 27.26 28.58 -14.16
CA PHE A 472 26.49 27.55 -13.48
C PHE A 472 27.17 26.19 -13.63
N ARG A 473 27.16 25.42 -12.54
CA ARG A 473 27.42 23.97 -12.55
C ARG A 473 26.13 23.28 -12.16
N LEU A 474 25.41 22.80 -13.16
CA LEU A 474 24.18 22.03 -12.98
C LEU A 474 24.53 20.54 -12.81
N SER A 475 24.03 19.95 -11.72
CA SER A 475 24.22 18.53 -11.42
C SER A 475 22.87 17.85 -11.27
N SER A 476 22.58 16.88 -12.14
CA SER A 476 21.41 16.02 -12.02
C SER A 476 21.70 14.86 -11.07
N LEU A 477 20.98 14.78 -9.94
CA LEU A 477 21.09 13.69 -8.97
C LEU A 477 20.00 12.62 -9.13
N GLY A 478 19.23 12.69 -10.23
CA GLY A 478 18.30 11.65 -10.67
C GLY A 478 16.97 11.57 -9.91
N SER A 479 16.94 11.91 -8.63
CA SER A 479 15.72 11.88 -7.79
C SER A 479 15.68 13.02 -6.77
N TYR A 480 14.49 13.38 -6.29
CA TYR A 480 14.33 14.41 -5.26
C TYR A 480 14.98 14.01 -3.93
N ASP A 481 14.85 12.72 -3.56
CA ASP A 481 15.48 12.20 -2.34
C ASP A 481 17.00 12.24 -2.46
N GLY A 482 17.55 11.88 -3.63
CA GLY A 482 18.98 12.02 -3.92
C GLY A 482 19.49 13.45 -3.79
N VAL A 483 18.73 14.45 -4.25
CA VAL A 483 19.10 15.87 -4.05
C VAL A 483 19.08 16.25 -2.57
N LEU A 484 18.04 15.87 -1.84
CA LEU A 484 17.90 16.21 -0.43
C LEU A 484 18.99 15.53 0.41
N ASP A 485 19.18 14.23 0.28
CA ASP A 485 20.13 13.47 1.09
C ASP A 485 21.58 13.88 0.81
N GLU A 486 21.94 14.10 -0.47
CA GLU A 486 23.28 14.60 -0.80
C GLU A 486 23.50 16.02 -0.24
N SER A 487 22.48 16.89 -0.33
CA SER A 487 22.59 18.26 0.22
C SER A 487 22.72 18.26 1.75
N LEU A 488 22.07 17.32 2.44
CA LEU A 488 22.18 17.17 3.90
C LEU A 488 23.48 16.49 4.35
N ALA A 489 24.05 15.63 3.51
CA ALA A 489 25.35 14.99 3.74
C ALA A 489 26.53 15.94 3.44
N ALA A 490 26.34 16.90 2.52
CA ALA A 490 27.34 17.89 2.16
C ALA A 490 27.74 18.74 3.37
N GLY A 491 29.05 18.87 3.60
CA GLY A 491 29.57 19.86 4.55
C GLY A 491 29.34 21.29 4.05
N THR A 492 29.51 22.29 4.93
CA THR A 492 29.32 23.71 4.56
C THR A 492 30.18 24.19 3.38
N GLU A 493 31.32 23.54 3.11
CA GLU A 493 32.19 23.87 1.96
C GLU A 493 31.74 23.23 0.63
N GLU A 494 30.86 22.23 0.66
CA GLU A 494 30.39 21.46 -0.51
C GLU A 494 28.88 21.65 -0.78
N MET A 495 28.22 22.48 0.04
CA MET A 495 26.79 22.80 -0.08
C MET A 495 26.48 23.45 -1.43
N PRO A 496 25.47 22.98 -2.19
CA PRO A 496 25.05 23.67 -3.41
C PRO A 496 24.46 25.04 -3.07
N ALA A 497 24.65 26.01 -3.96
CA ALA A 497 24.01 27.31 -3.84
C ALA A 497 22.49 27.19 -3.98
N ILE A 498 22.03 26.29 -4.86
CA ILE A 498 20.61 26.01 -5.11
C ILE A 498 20.38 24.49 -5.11
N ALA A 499 19.41 24.01 -4.35
CA ALA A 499 18.99 22.61 -4.34
C ALA A 499 17.48 22.48 -4.64
N GLN A 500 17.12 21.60 -5.58
CA GLN A 500 15.72 21.32 -5.91
C GLN A 500 15.15 20.22 -4.99
N ILE A 501 14.24 20.57 -4.10
CA ILE A 501 13.65 19.64 -3.11
C ILE A 501 12.13 19.60 -3.27
N ASN A 502 11.57 18.39 -3.24
CA ASN A 502 10.12 18.17 -3.36
C ASN A 502 9.34 18.71 -2.15
N GLU A 503 8.02 18.83 -2.30
CA GLU A 503 7.15 19.44 -1.31
C GLU A 503 7.19 18.71 0.05
N ILE A 504 7.29 17.39 0.05
CA ILE A 504 7.36 16.58 1.29
C ILE A 504 8.73 16.61 1.97
N GLY A 505 9.79 16.96 1.24
CA GLY A 505 11.13 17.19 1.81
C GLY A 505 11.27 18.52 2.54
N SER A 506 10.29 19.43 2.41
CA SER A 506 10.38 20.80 2.92
C SER A 506 10.61 20.88 4.42
N MET A 507 9.95 20.04 5.21
CA MET A 507 10.10 20.05 6.67
C MET A 507 11.50 19.57 7.09
N LYS A 508 12.00 18.48 6.48
CA LYS A 508 13.36 17.96 6.70
C LYS A 508 14.43 18.99 6.30
N ALA A 509 14.25 19.65 5.15
CA ALA A 509 15.14 20.71 4.69
C ALA A 509 15.15 21.92 5.64
N ARG A 510 13.99 22.35 6.13
CA ARG A 510 13.89 23.48 7.07
C ARG A 510 14.55 23.19 8.41
N LEU A 511 14.35 21.99 8.96
CA LEU A 511 14.84 21.64 10.29
C LEU A 511 16.33 21.27 10.32
N SER A 512 16.91 20.90 9.19
CA SER A 512 18.33 20.53 9.14
C SER A 512 19.28 21.70 9.44
N GLY A 513 18.83 22.94 9.24
CA GLY A 513 19.68 24.13 9.30
C GLY A 513 20.68 24.24 8.14
N ALA A 514 20.60 23.35 7.14
CA ALA A 514 21.47 23.37 5.96
C ALA A 514 21.09 24.48 4.96
N PHE A 515 19.88 25.02 5.07
CA PHE A 515 19.32 25.98 4.13
C PHE A 515 18.86 27.25 4.83
N LYS A 516 18.97 28.39 4.14
CA LYS A 516 18.42 29.67 4.57
C LYS A 516 17.10 29.99 3.85
N PRO A 517 16.20 30.78 4.47
CA PRO A 517 14.96 31.18 3.81
C PRO A 517 15.23 31.97 2.53
N ALA A 518 14.65 31.52 1.41
CA ALA A 518 14.81 32.15 0.10
C ALA A 518 14.35 33.62 0.07
N GLU A 519 13.40 34.00 0.94
CA GLU A 519 12.98 35.40 1.10
C GLU A 519 14.14 36.36 1.38
N ARG A 520 15.20 35.89 2.06
CA ARG A 520 16.33 36.73 2.46
C ARG A 520 17.23 37.13 1.29
N ILE A 521 17.18 36.37 0.21
CA ILE A 521 18.03 36.59 -0.99
C ILE A 521 17.21 37.06 -2.19
N LEU A 522 15.89 36.83 -2.19
CA LEU A 522 15.00 37.27 -3.26
C LEU A 522 14.78 38.79 -3.20
N PRO A 523 14.86 39.50 -4.34
CA PRO A 523 14.39 40.87 -4.43
C PRO A 523 12.90 40.97 -4.07
N GLY A 524 12.50 42.00 -3.31
CA GLY A 524 11.12 42.12 -2.82
C GLY A 524 10.04 42.16 -3.93
N THR A 525 10.39 42.60 -5.15
CA THR A 525 9.51 42.57 -6.32
C THR A 525 9.25 41.15 -6.85
N ALA A 526 10.22 40.26 -6.73
CA ALA A 526 10.10 38.86 -7.17
C ALA A 526 9.17 38.08 -6.24
N LYS A 527 9.27 38.28 -4.92
CA LYS A 527 8.32 37.68 -3.96
C LYS A 527 6.88 38.10 -4.25
N SER A 528 6.62 39.39 -4.48
CA SER A 528 5.26 39.90 -4.76
C SER A 528 4.67 39.44 -6.10
N SER A 529 5.45 38.76 -6.94
CA SER A 529 4.98 38.23 -8.23
C SER A 529 4.56 36.77 -8.16
N LEU A 530 4.91 36.07 -7.07
CA LEU A 530 4.49 34.69 -6.85
C LEU A 530 2.99 34.64 -6.63
N THR A 531 2.36 33.59 -7.14
CA THR A 531 0.96 33.28 -6.86
C THR A 531 0.84 32.85 -5.40
N ASP A 532 -0.05 33.51 -4.65
CA ASP A 532 -0.22 33.31 -3.20
C ASP A 532 -0.37 31.81 -2.88
N SER A 533 -1.34 31.13 -3.51
CA SER A 533 -1.62 29.70 -3.30
C SER A 533 -0.46 28.74 -3.64
N VAL A 534 0.49 29.15 -4.49
CA VAL A 534 1.71 28.37 -4.73
C VAL A 534 2.74 28.62 -3.62
N SER A 535 2.89 29.89 -3.22
CA SER A 535 3.89 30.31 -2.24
C SER A 535 3.52 29.98 -0.80
N ASP A 536 2.23 29.83 -0.49
CA ASP A 536 1.72 29.56 0.86
C ASP A 536 2.22 28.21 1.40
N TYR A 537 2.36 27.20 0.53
CA TYR A 537 2.94 25.92 0.95
C TYR A 537 4.36 26.08 1.48
N TYR A 538 5.18 26.91 0.82
CA TYR A 538 6.59 27.11 1.15
C TYR A 538 6.82 28.30 2.11
N THR A 539 5.75 28.98 2.52
CA THR A 539 5.79 30.05 3.51
C THR A 539 5.47 29.46 4.88
N VAL A 540 6.41 29.58 5.81
CA VAL A 540 6.28 29.09 7.19
C VAL A 540 6.67 30.22 8.12
N ASP A 541 5.89 30.43 9.19
CA ASP A 541 6.07 31.53 10.14
C ASP A 541 6.11 32.94 9.48
N GLY A 542 5.46 33.08 8.32
CA GLY A 542 5.40 34.31 7.53
C GLY A 542 6.65 34.62 6.70
N GLU A 543 7.62 33.69 6.63
CA GLU A 543 8.84 33.81 5.82
C GLU A 543 8.87 32.72 4.73
N LEU A 544 9.12 33.11 3.47
CA LEU A 544 9.23 32.18 2.34
C LEU A 544 10.53 31.38 2.46
N GLN A 545 10.41 30.08 2.71
CA GLN A 545 11.55 29.19 2.95
C GLN A 545 12.27 28.81 1.66
N SER A 546 11.53 28.51 0.61
CA SER A 546 12.06 28.11 -0.70
C SER A 546 11.23 28.72 -1.84
N VAL A 547 11.84 28.82 -3.04
CA VAL A 547 11.16 29.38 -4.21
C VAL A 547 10.40 28.27 -4.94
N PRO A 548 9.07 28.35 -5.10
CA PRO A 548 8.34 27.38 -5.91
C PRO A 548 8.91 27.32 -7.34
N PHE A 549 8.98 26.14 -7.95
CA PHE A 549 9.61 26.01 -9.27
C PHE A 549 8.82 25.12 -10.22
N ASN A 550 8.59 23.86 -9.86
CA ASN A 550 7.86 22.92 -10.70
C ASN A 550 6.61 22.43 -9.99
N SER A 551 5.61 23.28 -9.98
CA SER A 551 4.34 23.08 -9.28
C SER A 551 3.33 22.33 -10.14
N SER A 552 2.57 21.44 -9.51
CA SER A 552 1.47 20.70 -10.16
C SER A 552 0.28 20.52 -9.23
N ASN A 553 -0.87 20.22 -9.81
CA ASN A 553 -2.13 19.92 -9.12
C ASN A 553 -2.89 18.82 -9.89
N PRO A 554 -3.92 18.20 -9.31
CA PRO A 554 -4.70 17.18 -9.98
C PRO A 554 -5.75 17.77 -10.93
N VAL A 555 -6.06 17.06 -12.00
CA VAL A 555 -7.08 17.44 -12.99
C VAL A 555 -7.86 16.21 -13.44
N LEU A 556 -9.18 16.36 -13.61
CA LEU A 556 -10.00 15.32 -14.22
C LEU A 556 -9.88 15.41 -15.74
N CYS A 557 -9.57 14.30 -16.39
CA CYS A 557 -9.58 14.13 -17.84
C CYS A 557 -10.72 13.19 -18.22
N ILE A 558 -11.46 13.51 -19.28
CA ILE A 558 -12.54 12.68 -19.80
C ILE A 558 -12.36 12.41 -21.29
N ASN A 559 -12.75 11.22 -21.72
CA ASN A 559 -12.91 10.84 -23.12
C ASN A 559 -14.28 11.35 -23.61
N LYS A 560 -14.28 12.38 -24.45
CA LYS A 560 -15.53 12.98 -24.96
C LYS A 560 -16.32 11.98 -25.79
N ASP A 561 -15.65 11.18 -26.62
CA ASP A 561 -16.30 10.22 -27.52
C ASP A 561 -17.03 9.14 -26.72
N ALA A 562 -16.42 8.65 -25.62
CA ALA A 562 -17.05 7.72 -24.70
C ALA A 562 -18.26 8.34 -23.99
N PHE A 563 -18.15 9.60 -23.56
CA PHE A 563 -19.27 10.33 -22.95
C PHE A 563 -20.45 10.46 -23.94
N GLU A 564 -20.19 10.87 -25.18
CA GLU A 564 -21.23 10.98 -26.21
C GLU A 564 -21.87 9.62 -26.53
N ALA A 565 -21.06 8.56 -26.62
CA ALA A 565 -21.53 7.21 -26.87
C ALA A 565 -22.44 6.68 -25.76
N ALA A 566 -22.16 7.05 -24.49
CA ALA A 566 -22.98 6.72 -23.35
C ALA A 566 -24.21 7.65 -23.19
N GLY A 567 -24.33 8.71 -24.00
CA GLY A 567 -25.40 9.70 -23.90
C GLY A 567 -25.21 10.74 -22.79
N LEU A 568 -23.97 10.89 -22.29
CA LEU A 568 -23.55 11.95 -21.38
C LEU A 568 -23.17 13.22 -22.15
N ASN A 569 -23.17 14.37 -21.47
CA ASN A 569 -22.71 15.62 -22.08
C ASN A 569 -21.18 15.76 -21.90
N PRO A 570 -20.38 15.62 -22.96
CA PRO A 570 -18.92 15.68 -22.87
C PRO A 570 -18.38 17.10 -22.61
N ASP A 571 -19.20 18.14 -22.74
CA ASP A 571 -18.80 19.51 -22.46
C ASP A 571 -19.05 19.91 -20.98
N ASN A 572 -19.64 19.01 -20.18
CA ASN A 572 -19.89 19.19 -18.76
C ASN A 572 -19.32 18.01 -17.95
N PRO A 573 -17.98 17.97 -17.73
CA PRO A 573 -17.35 16.95 -16.91
C PRO A 573 -17.98 16.88 -15.50
N PRO A 574 -18.02 15.70 -14.86
CA PRO A 574 -18.59 15.56 -13.53
C PRO A 574 -17.74 16.30 -12.50
N GLU A 575 -18.42 17.05 -11.63
CA GLU A 575 -17.81 17.95 -10.65
C GLU A 575 -17.85 17.39 -9.23
N THR A 576 -18.74 16.44 -8.95
CA THR A 576 -18.91 15.83 -7.64
C THR A 576 -18.71 14.32 -7.66
N PHE A 577 -18.42 13.71 -6.50
CA PHE A 577 -18.33 12.25 -6.36
C PHE A 577 -19.59 11.52 -6.80
N ALA A 578 -20.77 12.09 -6.52
CA ALA A 578 -22.05 11.55 -6.98
C ALA A 578 -22.16 11.59 -8.51
N GLU A 579 -21.78 12.71 -9.14
CA GLU A 579 -21.81 12.83 -10.61
C GLU A 579 -20.77 11.92 -11.29
N VAL A 580 -19.59 11.72 -10.69
CA VAL A 580 -18.58 10.76 -11.18
C VAL A 580 -19.16 9.35 -11.13
N ARG A 581 -19.82 8.99 -10.04
CA ARG A 581 -20.46 7.68 -9.90
C ARG A 581 -21.57 7.49 -10.93
N ASP A 582 -22.50 8.44 -11.05
CA ASP A 582 -23.60 8.40 -12.02
C ASP A 582 -23.07 8.26 -13.46
N ALA A 583 -22.05 9.07 -13.82
CA ALA A 583 -21.41 8.98 -15.12
C ALA A 583 -20.77 7.60 -15.34
N SER A 584 -20.05 7.10 -14.33
CA SER A 584 -19.39 5.78 -14.38
C SER A 584 -20.38 4.64 -14.56
N GLU A 585 -21.47 4.63 -13.80
CA GLU A 585 -22.55 3.63 -13.92
C GLU A 585 -23.15 3.66 -15.33
N GLN A 586 -23.38 4.85 -15.90
CA GLN A 586 -23.93 5.00 -17.24
C GLN A 586 -22.95 4.53 -18.33
N LEU A 587 -21.66 4.87 -18.22
CA LEU A 587 -20.60 4.44 -19.14
C LEU A 587 -20.46 2.91 -19.18
N VAL A 588 -20.37 2.29 -18.00
CA VAL A 588 -20.20 0.83 -17.86
C VAL A 588 -21.48 0.10 -18.26
N SER A 589 -22.66 0.56 -17.83
CA SER A 589 -23.94 -0.08 -18.17
C SER A 589 -24.28 0.01 -19.67
N ALA A 590 -23.84 1.09 -20.34
CA ALA A 590 -23.94 1.22 -21.79
C ALA A 590 -22.95 0.32 -22.55
N GLY A 591 -21.99 -0.29 -21.86
CA GLY A 591 -20.94 -1.13 -22.45
C GLY A 591 -19.95 -0.33 -23.29
N VAL A 592 -19.77 0.96 -23.00
CA VAL A 592 -18.86 1.85 -23.73
C VAL A 592 -17.42 1.64 -23.26
N THR A 593 -17.22 1.52 -21.95
CA THR A 593 -15.92 1.25 -21.31
C THR A 593 -16.05 0.17 -20.24
N ASP A 594 -14.93 -0.48 -19.89
CA ASP A 594 -14.89 -1.50 -18.83
C ASP A 594 -15.13 -0.88 -17.44
N TYR A 595 -14.61 0.33 -17.23
CA TYR A 595 -14.68 1.10 -16.00
C TYR A 595 -15.09 2.54 -16.31
N GLY A 596 -15.65 3.24 -15.33
CA GLY A 596 -15.96 4.67 -15.47
C GLY A 596 -14.73 5.55 -15.29
N ILE A 597 -13.93 5.29 -14.25
CA ILE A 597 -12.81 6.15 -13.86
C ILE A 597 -11.57 5.35 -13.46
N THR A 598 -10.38 5.95 -13.64
CA THR A 598 -9.12 5.41 -13.15
C THR A 598 -8.20 6.50 -12.61
N PHE A 599 -7.36 6.13 -11.63
CA PHE A 599 -6.28 6.94 -11.08
C PHE A 599 -5.37 6.05 -10.24
N ALA A 600 -4.18 6.55 -9.90
CA ALA A 600 -3.22 5.81 -9.08
C ALA A 600 -3.59 5.86 -7.59
N ASN A 601 -3.32 4.77 -6.88
CA ASN A 601 -3.40 4.77 -5.41
C ASN A 601 -2.18 5.54 -4.91
N TYR A 602 -2.33 6.84 -4.74
CA TYR A 602 -1.23 7.73 -4.40
C TYR A 602 -1.70 8.73 -3.36
N SER A 603 -1.02 8.78 -2.21
CA SER A 603 -1.42 9.61 -1.07
C SER A 603 -1.54 11.09 -1.44
N TRP A 604 -0.74 11.57 -2.41
CA TRP A 604 -0.89 12.94 -2.88
C TRP A 604 -2.30 13.23 -3.41
N PHE A 605 -3.01 12.30 -4.04
CA PHE A 605 -4.41 12.55 -4.42
C PHE A 605 -5.34 12.64 -3.20
N VAL A 606 -5.10 11.82 -2.17
CA VAL A 606 -5.83 11.89 -0.89
C VAL A 606 -5.65 13.25 -0.24
N GLU A 607 -4.41 13.75 -0.19
CA GLU A 607 -4.10 15.09 0.31
C GLU A 607 -4.89 16.19 -0.41
N GLN A 608 -5.09 16.05 -1.72
CA GLN A 608 -5.85 17.01 -2.53
C GLN A 608 -7.35 16.98 -2.20
N TRP A 609 -7.91 15.80 -1.94
CA TRP A 609 -9.30 15.67 -1.54
C TRP A 609 -9.56 16.20 -0.13
N PHE A 610 -8.62 15.98 0.79
CA PHE A 610 -8.66 16.60 2.11
C PHE A 610 -8.59 18.13 2.01
N ALA A 611 -7.71 18.66 1.16
CA ALA A 611 -7.64 20.10 0.87
C ALA A 611 -8.95 20.64 0.29
N GLU A 612 -9.54 19.97 -0.71
CA GLU A 612 -10.80 20.37 -1.31
C GLU A 612 -11.96 20.38 -0.31
N ALA A 613 -11.96 19.44 0.63
CA ALA A 613 -12.93 19.38 1.72
C ALA A 613 -12.70 20.43 2.82
N GLY A 614 -11.60 21.20 2.76
CA GLY A 614 -11.20 22.11 3.84
C GLY A 614 -10.80 21.36 5.12
N GLN A 615 -10.47 20.08 5.00
CA GLN A 615 -10.13 19.18 6.10
C GLN A 615 -8.61 19.08 6.23
N GLU A 616 -8.07 19.42 7.40
CA GLU A 616 -6.66 19.17 7.71
C GLU A 616 -6.40 17.65 7.70
N LEU A 617 -5.21 17.23 7.25
CA LEU A 617 -4.77 15.84 7.26
C LEU A 617 -4.23 15.44 8.64
N VAL A 618 -3.54 16.38 9.30
CA VAL A 618 -3.01 16.25 10.66
C VAL A 618 -3.31 17.51 11.46
N ASN A 619 -3.26 17.45 12.79
CA ASN A 619 -3.53 18.60 13.65
C ASN A 619 -2.45 19.70 13.56
N GLU A 620 -2.59 20.73 14.41
CA GLU A 620 -1.70 21.90 14.44
C GLU A 620 -1.67 22.68 13.12
N GLN A 621 -2.84 22.92 12.51
CA GLN A 621 -2.96 23.57 11.20
C GLN A 621 -2.12 22.82 10.17
N ASN A 622 -2.33 21.50 10.06
CA ASN A 622 -1.54 20.64 9.18
C ASN A 622 -0.03 20.66 9.53
N GLY A 623 0.33 20.74 10.81
CA GLY A 623 1.72 20.83 11.29
C GLY A 623 2.39 22.19 11.11
N ARG A 624 1.65 23.23 10.72
CA ARG A 624 2.17 24.60 10.52
C ARG A 624 2.19 25.43 11.80
N ALA A 625 1.35 25.12 12.78
CA ALA A 625 1.28 25.79 14.07
C ALA A 625 2.11 25.09 15.17
N GLY A 626 2.65 23.91 14.90
CA GLY A 626 3.38 23.07 15.86
C GLY A 626 3.70 21.70 15.28
N VAL A 627 4.34 20.83 16.09
CA VAL A 627 4.60 19.44 15.71
C VAL A 627 3.26 18.68 15.74
N PRO A 628 2.81 18.08 14.63
CA PRO A 628 1.56 17.33 14.61
C PRO A 628 1.71 15.99 15.35
N GLU A 629 0.70 15.65 16.15
CA GLU A 629 0.62 14.40 16.93
C GLU A 629 -0.63 13.58 16.59
N LYS A 630 -1.57 14.16 15.83
CA LYS A 630 -2.86 13.56 15.49
C LYS A 630 -3.10 13.59 14.00
N ALA A 631 -3.66 12.51 13.49
CA ALA A 631 -4.13 12.42 12.11
C ALA A 631 -5.66 12.53 12.06
N TYR A 632 -6.19 12.93 10.91
CA TYR A 632 -7.62 13.10 10.66
C TYR A 632 -8.14 12.24 9.52
N LEU A 633 -7.45 11.12 9.24
CA LEU A 633 -7.85 10.16 8.21
C LEU A 633 -9.16 9.45 8.58
N ASP A 634 -9.48 9.33 9.86
CA ASP A 634 -10.75 8.80 10.41
C ASP A 634 -11.82 9.88 10.66
N SER A 635 -11.66 11.08 10.07
CA SER A 635 -12.68 12.14 10.13
C SER A 635 -13.96 11.76 9.37
N GLU A 636 -15.05 12.50 9.59
CA GLU A 636 -16.31 12.33 8.83
C GLU A 636 -16.07 12.34 7.32
N PHE A 637 -15.26 13.30 6.84
CA PHE A 637 -14.83 13.34 5.45
C PHE A 637 -14.02 12.12 5.03
N GLY A 638 -13.06 11.69 5.86
CA GLY A 638 -12.25 10.50 5.60
C GLY A 638 -13.11 9.26 5.38
N HIS A 639 -14.07 9.01 6.27
CA HIS A 639 -15.03 7.92 6.12
C HIS A 639 -15.81 8.01 4.79
N GLU A 640 -16.38 9.17 4.47
CA GLU A 640 -17.17 9.32 3.24
C GLU A 640 -16.31 9.17 1.97
N PHE A 641 -15.09 9.69 1.96
CA PHE A 641 -14.16 9.60 0.83
C PHE A 641 -13.67 8.17 0.59
N PHE A 642 -13.15 7.50 1.63
CA PHE A 642 -12.62 6.15 1.47
C PHE A 642 -13.74 5.14 1.20
N GLN A 643 -14.92 5.32 1.79
CA GLN A 643 -16.09 4.50 1.45
C GLN A 643 -16.51 4.69 -0.01
N TRP A 644 -16.56 5.94 -0.52
CA TRP A 644 -16.86 6.18 -1.92
C TRP A 644 -15.84 5.47 -2.84
N TRP A 645 -14.55 5.50 -2.48
CA TRP A 645 -13.52 4.86 -3.27
C TRP A 645 -13.64 3.32 -3.25
N THR A 646 -13.87 2.70 -2.09
CA THR A 646 -14.06 1.24 -2.00
C THR A 646 -15.35 0.78 -2.68
N ASP A 647 -16.44 1.56 -2.58
CA ASP A 647 -17.71 1.28 -3.28
C ASP A 647 -17.56 1.36 -4.80
N MET A 648 -16.85 2.37 -5.32
CA MET A 648 -16.57 2.49 -6.75
C MET A 648 -15.76 1.28 -7.28
N GLU A 649 -14.85 0.72 -6.47
CA GLU A 649 -14.12 -0.50 -6.81
C GLU A 649 -15.02 -1.74 -6.74
N ALA A 650 -15.84 -1.86 -5.69
CA ALA A 650 -16.79 -2.95 -5.48
C ALA A 650 -17.76 -3.11 -6.65
N ASP A 651 -18.25 -1.97 -7.13
CA ASP A 651 -19.23 -1.90 -8.21
C ASP A 651 -18.60 -2.00 -9.61
N GLY A 652 -17.28 -2.18 -9.69
CA GLY A 652 -16.55 -2.27 -10.97
C GLY A 652 -16.52 -0.96 -11.75
N LEU A 653 -16.71 0.18 -11.09
CA LEU A 653 -16.73 1.52 -11.70
C LEU A 653 -15.35 2.17 -11.72
N TYR A 654 -14.47 1.78 -10.81
CA TYR A 654 -13.10 2.23 -10.70
C TYR A 654 -12.10 1.17 -11.17
N HIS A 655 -11.19 1.55 -12.06
CA HIS A 655 -10.03 0.71 -12.40
C HIS A 655 -8.89 0.97 -11.40
N ASN A 656 -8.71 0.04 -10.46
CA ASN A 656 -7.58 0.03 -9.55
C ASN A 656 -6.27 -0.25 -10.30
N SER A 657 -5.44 0.78 -10.40
CA SER A 657 -4.15 0.70 -11.10
C SER A 657 -2.99 0.30 -10.20
N GLY A 658 -3.17 0.37 -8.87
CA GLY A 658 -2.18 0.07 -7.84
C GLY A 658 -1.43 1.30 -7.29
N ILE A 659 -0.55 1.04 -6.32
CA ILE A 659 0.23 2.07 -5.60
C ILE A 659 1.15 2.82 -6.56
N LYS A 660 1.07 4.15 -6.55
CA LYS A 660 1.86 5.08 -7.39
C LYS A 660 1.80 4.77 -8.90
N ALA A 661 0.85 3.96 -9.34
CA ALA A 661 0.81 3.39 -10.69
C ALA A 661 0.21 4.33 -11.75
N ARG A 662 0.64 5.60 -11.77
CA ARG A 662 0.14 6.65 -12.68
C ARG A 662 0.24 6.25 -14.15
N GLY A 663 1.29 5.50 -14.53
CA GLY A 663 1.44 4.96 -15.88
C GLY A 663 0.37 3.96 -16.26
N LYS A 664 -0.01 3.05 -15.34
CA LYS A 664 -1.07 2.06 -15.56
C LYS A 664 -2.45 2.73 -15.66
N ALA A 665 -2.76 3.68 -14.76
CA ALA A 665 -3.99 4.46 -14.84
C ALA A 665 -4.10 5.22 -16.18
N LYS A 666 -3.03 5.92 -16.59
CA LYS A 666 -3.00 6.61 -17.88
C LYS A 666 -3.19 5.66 -19.06
N LYS A 667 -2.53 4.49 -19.03
CA LYS A 667 -2.69 3.47 -20.07
C LYS A 667 -4.13 2.97 -20.16
N ALA A 668 -4.79 2.70 -19.03
CA ALA A 668 -6.19 2.26 -19.04
C ALA A 668 -7.14 3.31 -19.65
N PHE A 669 -6.84 4.60 -19.47
CA PHE A 669 -7.56 5.69 -20.12
C PHE A 669 -7.28 5.77 -21.64
N HIS A 670 -6.02 5.65 -22.06
CA HIS A 670 -5.62 5.63 -23.47
C HIS A 670 -6.16 4.42 -24.23
N ASP A 671 -6.21 3.26 -23.58
CA ASP A 671 -6.81 2.03 -24.13
C ASP A 671 -8.35 2.05 -24.11
N GLU A 672 -8.97 3.20 -23.74
CA GLU A 672 -10.42 3.38 -23.63
C GLU A 672 -11.11 2.39 -22.67
N ARG A 673 -10.35 1.78 -21.75
CA ARG A 673 -10.91 0.90 -20.70
C ARG A 673 -11.58 1.71 -19.58
N ALA A 674 -11.10 2.91 -19.32
CA ALA A 674 -11.73 3.87 -18.42
C ALA A 674 -12.01 5.18 -19.17
N ALA A 675 -13.22 5.71 -19.05
CA ALA A 675 -13.60 6.94 -19.75
C ALA A 675 -13.14 8.23 -19.04
N MET A 676 -12.72 8.12 -17.78
CA MET A 676 -12.24 9.22 -16.96
C MET A 676 -10.90 8.88 -16.30
N LEU A 677 -10.03 9.88 -16.17
CA LEU A 677 -8.72 9.78 -15.54
C LEU A 677 -8.50 10.96 -14.60
N ILE A 678 -8.14 10.72 -13.34
CA ILE A 678 -7.55 11.77 -12.50
C ILE A 678 -6.03 11.71 -12.69
N GLY A 679 -5.49 12.78 -13.28
CA GLY A 679 -4.07 12.91 -13.61
C GLY A 679 -3.45 14.12 -12.92
N SER A 680 -2.13 14.26 -13.06
CA SER A 680 -1.41 15.49 -12.70
C SER A 680 -1.31 16.41 -13.92
N THR A 681 -1.35 17.72 -13.71
CA THR A 681 -1.07 18.72 -14.77
C THR A 681 0.26 18.49 -15.48
N SER A 682 1.27 18.05 -14.74
CA SER A 682 2.60 17.70 -15.28
C SER A 682 2.55 16.56 -16.31
N SER A 683 1.46 15.80 -16.34
CA SER A 683 1.25 14.68 -17.26
C SER A 683 0.29 15.00 -18.41
N LEU A 684 -0.36 16.16 -18.42
CA LEU A 684 -1.38 16.54 -19.42
C LEU A 684 -0.86 16.44 -20.86
N GLY A 685 0.36 16.92 -21.13
CA GLY A 685 0.95 16.80 -22.47
C GLY A 685 1.04 15.35 -22.94
N SER A 686 1.42 14.43 -22.06
CA SER A 686 1.48 12.99 -22.37
C SER A 686 0.12 12.29 -22.39
N ILE A 687 -0.86 12.80 -21.63
CA ILE A 687 -2.25 12.31 -21.65
C ILE A 687 -2.88 12.70 -22.99
N GLN A 688 -2.72 13.95 -23.41
CA GLN A 688 -3.24 14.43 -24.68
C GLN A 688 -2.57 13.74 -25.87
N SER A 689 -1.23 13.59 -25.87
CA SER A 689 -0.52 12.98 -27.00
C SER A 689 -0.84 11.50 -27.21
N GLY A 690 -1.26 10.79 -26.16
CA GLY A 690 -1.60 9.36 -26.23
C GLY A 690 -3.09 9.07 -26.39
N ALA A 691 -3.96 10.09 -26.36
CA ALA A 691 -5.38 9.92 -26.58
C ALA A 691 -5.69 9.89 -28.09
N GLU A 692 -6.33 8.81 -28.56
CA GLU A 692 -6.82 8.70 -29.94
C GLU A 692 -8.27 9.22 -30.11
N PHE A 693 -8.79 9.89 -29.07
CA PHE A 693 -10.14 10.44 -28.94
C PHE A 693 -10.11 11.91 -28.53
N ASP A 694 -11.23 12.61 -28.68
CA ASP A 694 -11.33 14.00 -28.22
C ASP A 694 -11.28 14.08 -26.68
N LEU A 695 -10.27 14.77 -26.15
CA LEU A 695 -10.06 14.97 -24.72
C LEU A 695 -10.86 16.17 -24.21
N LYS A 696 -11.33 16.10 -22.96
CA LYS A 696 -11.77 17.28 -22.18
C LYS A 696 -11.24 17.20 -20.76
N THR A 697 -11.01 18.35 -20.14
CA THR A 697 -10.59 18.46 -18.74
C THR A 697 -11.69 19.09 -17.90
N GLY A 698 -11.79 18.65 -16.65
CA GLY A 698 -12.64 19.19 -15.59
C GLY A 698 -11.85 19.34 -14.29
N TYR A 699 -12.48 19.95 -13.29
CA TYR A 699 -11.89 20.07 -11.97
C TYR A 699 -11.81 18.71 -11.27
N LEU A 700 -10.97 18.60 -10.24
CA LEU A 700 -10.95 17.48 -9.33
C LEU A 700 -12.36 17.31 -8.72
N PRO A 701 -12.99 16.14 -8.81
CA PRO A 701 -14.32 15.95 -8.23
C PRO A 701 -14.29 16.10 -6.71
N VAL A 702 -15.37 16.67 -6.14
CA VAL A 702 -15.49 16.89 -4.69
C VAL A 702 -16.72 16.22 -4.10
N LEU A 703 -16.70 16.02 -2.79
CA LEU A 703 -17.85 15.50 -2.06
C LEU A 703 -18.90 16.58 -1.75
N GLY A 704 -18.44 17.79 -1.42
CA GLY A 704 -19.27 18.90 -0.96
C GLY A 704 -18.85 20.26 -1.53
N GLU A 705 -18.62 21.24 -0.65
CA GLU A 705 -18.12 22.56 -1.06
C GLU A 705 -16.64 22.48 -1.45
N ARG A 706 -16.24 23.19 -2.52
CA ARG A 706 -14.84 23.35 -2.92
C ARG A 706 -14.15 24.36 -2.03
N ASN A 707 -12.99 23.97 -1.51
CA ASN A 707 -12.06 24.89 -0.85
C ASN A 707 -10.81 25.13 -1.72
N GLY A 708 -10.44 24.19 -2.58
CA GLY A 708 -9.25 24.28 -3.43
C GLY A 708 -8.29 23.11 -3.29
N VAL A 709 -7.25 23.16 -4.12
CA VAL A 709 -6.19 22.15 -4.21
C VAL A 709 -4.90 22.69 -3.63
N LEU A 710 -3.97 21.79 -3.28
CA LEU A 710 -2.64 22.15 -2.79
C LEU A 710 -1.56 21.89 -3.84
N VAL A 711 -0.41 22.54 -3.68
CA VAL A 711 0.72 22.38 -4.59
C VAL A 711 1.43 21.02 -4.37
N GLY A 712 1.69 20.30 -5.46
CA GLY A 712 2.69 19.22 -5.48
C GLY A 712 3.92 19.62 -6.31
N GLY A 713 4.99 18.82 -6.26
CA GLY A 713 6.18 19.03 -7.09
C GLY A 713 7.38 19.49 -6.27
N ALA A 714 8.12 20.50 -6.72
CA ALA A 714 9.33 20.91 -6.00
C ALA A 714 9.60 22.42 -6.01
N SER A 715 10.46 22.82 -5.08
CA SER A 715 10.92 24.19 -4.84
C SER A 715 12.45 24.24 -4.78
N LEU A 716 12.99 25.44 -4.90
CA LEU A 716 14.43 25.73 -4.90
C LEU A 716 14.83 26.28 -3.53
N TRP A 717 15.68 25.53 -2.85
CA TRP A 717 16.24 25.83 -1.54
C TRP A 717 17.64 26.40 -1.68
N ILE A 718 18.00 27.28 -0.75
CA ILE A 718 19.26 28.04 -0.79
C ILE A 718 20.16 27.53 0.30
N GLY A 719 21.35 27.05 -0.06
CA GLY A 719 22.35 26.62 0.92
C GLY A 719 22.63 27.72 1.94
N ASP A 720 22.86 27.34 3.21
CA ASP A 720 23.30 28.29 4.22
C ASP A 720 24.80 28.58 4.11
N ASP A 721 25.26 29.67 4.73
CA ASP A 721 26.70 30.05 4.80
C ASP A 721 27.45 30.20 3.45
N LEU A 722 26.73 30.45 2.35
CA LEU A 722 27.30 30.74 1.03
C LEU A 722 28.18 32.01 1.01
N ASP A 723 29.13 32.06 0.07
CA ASP A 723 29.87 33.29 -0.22
C ASP A 723 28.88 34.42 -0.62
N PRO A 724 29.02 35.66 -0.10
CA PRO A 724 28.05 36.73 -0.37
C PRO A 724 27.84 37.04 -1.85
N GLN A 725 28.87 36.83 -2.69
CA GLN A 725 28.75 37.03 -4.13
C GLN A 725 27.96 35.90 -4.80
N VAL A 726 28.14 34.65 -4.34
CA VAL A 726 27.35 33.49 -4.76
C VAL A 726 25.89 33.67 -4.36
N GLU A 727 25.63 34.11 -3.13
CA GLU A 727 24.28 34.36 -2.62
C GLU A 727 23.53 35.43 -3.42
N GLN A 728 24.19 36.55 -3.72
CA GLN A 728 23.61 37.62 -4.53
C GLN A 728 23.23 37.12 -5.93
N VAL A 729 24.14 36.40 -6.59
CA VAL A 729 23.91 35.88 -7.95
C VAL A 729 22.82 34.80 -7.95
N ALA A 730 22.76 33.94 -6.94
CA ALA A 730 21.67 32.98 -6.78
C ALA A 730 20.31 33.70 -6.66
N GLY A 731 20.24 34.78 -5.87
CA GLY A 731 19.02 35.60 -5.74
C GLY A 731 18.61 36.29 -7.05
N GLU A 732 19.58 36.83 -7.80
CA GLU A 732 19.35 37.43 -9.12
C GLU A 732 18.84 36.39 -10.14
N PHE A 733 19.42 35.19 -10.15
CA PHE A 733 18.99 34.10 -11.02
C PHE A 733 17.57 33.62 -10.70
N LEU A 734 17.23 33.46 -9.42
CA LEU A 734 15.88 33.09 -9.01
C LEU A 734 14.86 34.17 -9.39
N ALA A 735 15.19 35.44 -9.20
CA ALA A 735 14.34 36.55 -9.63
C ALA A 735 14.11 36.54 -11.15
N TRP A 736 15.16 36.25 -11.92
CA TRP A 736 15.09 36.13 -13.38
C TRP A 736 14.24 34.92 -13.82
N LEU A 737 14.37 33.78 -13.14
CA LEU A 737 13.53 32.60 -13.39
C LEU A 737 12.04 32.86 -13.14
N LEU A 738 11.72 33.78 -12.23
CA LEU A 738 10.35 34.17 -11.89
C LEU A 738 9.78 35.25 -12.83
N GLU A 739 10.54 35.74 -13.82
CA GLU A 739 10.02 36.68 -14.81
C GLU A 739 8.91 36.02 -15.66
N PRO A 740 7.85 36.78 -16.05
CA PRO A 740 6.71 36.25 -16.80
C PRO A 740 7.08 35.43 -18.04
N GLU A 741 8.06 35.88 -18.81
CA GLU A 741 8.52 35.22 -20.03
C GLU A 741 9.14 33.85 -19.74
N GLN A 742 9.94 33.73 -18.68
CA GLN A 742 10.61 32.47 -18.33
C GLN A 742 9.63 31.47 -17.72
N GLN A 743 8.74 31.93 -16.85
CA GLN A 743 7.66 31.10 -16.32
C GLN A 743 6.67 30.65 -17.40
N ALA A 744 6.34 31.52 -18.36
CA ALA A 744 5.48 31.14 -19.49
C ALA A 744 6.17 30.11 -20.40
N ARG A 745 7.48 30.25 -20.65
CA ARG A 745 8.26 29.26 -21.42
C ARG A 745 8.37 27.93 -20.66
N TRP A 746 8.65 27.97 -19.37
CA TRP A 746 8.69 26.79 -18.50
C TRP A 746 7.36 26.03 -18.55
N HIS A 747 6.23 26.74 -18.43
CA HIS A 747 4.91 26.13 -18.54
C HIS A 747 4.69 25.46 -19.91
N ARG A 748 4.96 26.16 -21.01
CA ARG A 748 4.74 25.65 -22.37
C ARG A 748 5.54 24.39 -22.68
N GLU A 749 6.79 24.36 -22.25
CA GLU A 749 7.72 23.28 -22.61
C GLU A 749 7.68 22.10 -21.62
N THR A 750 7.14 22.29 -20.41
CA THR A 750 7.14 21.23 -19.37
C THR A 750 5.76 20.77 -18.93
N GLY A 751 4.73 21.62 -19.10
CA GLY A 751 3.39 21.42 -18.56
C GLY A 751 3.24 21.74 -17.06
N TYR A 752 4.31 22.14 -16.37
CA TYR A 752 4.22 22.59 -14.97
C TYR A 752 3.48 23.92 -14.86
N PHE A 753 2.78 24.13 -13.75
CA PHE A 753 2.05 25.35 -13.49
C PHE A 753 3.01 26.55 -13.34
N PRO A 754 2.73 27.70 -13.98
CA PRO A 754 3.55 28.89 -13.83
C PRO A 754 3.36 29.47 -12.44
N VAL A 755 4.43 29.66 -11.67
CA VAL A 755 4.33 30.03 -10.24
C VAL A 755 4.15 31.53 -9.99
N CYS A 756 4.00 32.32 -11.05
CA CYS A 756 3.88 33.78 -11.02
C CYS A 756 2.65 34.26 -11.80
N ASP A 757 1.93 35.23 -11.24
CA ASP A 757 0.69 35.75 -11.85
C ASP A 757 0.92 36.39 -13.22
N GLY A 758 2.05 37.09 -13.38
CA GLY A 758 2.38 37.77 -14.64
C GLY A 758 2.56 36.80 -15.82
N ALA A 759 3.01 35.57 -15.57
CA ALA A 759 3.18 34.55 -16.60
C ALA A 759 1.83 34.01 -17.10
N ALA A 760 0.87 33.88 -16.19
CA ALA A 760 -0.49 33.48 -16.52
C ALA A 760 -1.22 34.54 -17.35
N ASP A 761 -1.10 35.80 -16.96
CA ASP A 761 -1.63 36.93 -17.72
C ASP A 761 -1.02 36.99 -19.12
N LEU A 762 0.29 36.73 -19.23
CA LEU A 762 0.98 36.64 -20.52
C LEU A 762 0.40 35.51 -21.38
N LEU A 763 0.29 34.29 -20.85
CA LEU A 763 -0.28 33.13 -21.54
C LEU A 763 -1.72 33.36 -22.01
N ARG A 764 -2.56 33.99 -21.18
CA ARG A 764 -3.93 34.38 -21.56
C ARG A 764 -3.93 35.44 -22.66
N SER A 765 -3.08 36.46 -22.55
CA SER A 765 -3.01 37.55 -23.52
C SER A 765 -2.54 37.11 -24.91
N GLU A 766 -1.70 36.07 -24.96
CA GLU A 766 -1.20 35.48 -26.21
C GLU A 766 -2.17 34.45 -26.81
N GLY A 767 -3.30 34.17 -26.16
CA GLY A 767 -4.29 33.19 -26.63
C GLY A 767 -3.85 31.73 -26.46
N TRP A 768 -2.79 31.47 -25.67
CA TRP A 768 -2.24 30.13 -25.54
C TRP A 768 -3.23 29.14 -24.90
N PHE A 769 -4.01 29.59 -23.92
CA PHE A 769 -5.06 28.80 -23.29
C PHE A 769 -6.27 28.56 -24.20
N ASP A 770 -6.52 29.41 -25.20
CA ASP A 770 -7.55 29.16 -26.21
C ASP A 770 -7.13 28.03 -27.14
N GLU A 771 -5.83 27.95 -27.46
CA GLU A 771 -5.23 26.87 -28.25
C GLU A 771 -5.02 25.58 -27.42
N ASN A 772 -4.82 25.71 -26.11
CA ASN A 772 -4.52 24.64 -25.17
C ASN A 772 -5.48 24.64 -23.98
N PRO A 773 -6.80 24.46 -24.22
CA PRO A 773 -7.84 24.64 -23.20
C PRO A 773 -7.73 23.68 -22.02
N HIS A 774 -7.03 22.56 -22.19
CA HIS A 774 -6.82 21.57 -21.12
C HIS A 774 -5.98 22.10 -19.95
N PHE A 775 -5.01 22.95 -20.25
CA PHE A 775 -4.14 23.55 -19.24
C PHE A 775 -4.82 24.71 -18.52
N ALA A 776 -5.82 25.35 -19.15
CA ALA A 776 -6.61 26.41 -18.53
C ALA A 776 -7.40 25.90 -17.32
N THR A 777 -8.04 24.73 -17.45
CA THR A 777 -8.84 24.11 -16.37
C THR A 777 -8.05 23.97 -15.08
N ALA A 778 -6.86 23.38 -15.16
CA ALA A 778 -6.05 23.15 -13.98
C ALA A 778 -5.40 24.44 -13.45
N PHE A 779 -5.26 25.44 -14.32
CA PHE A 779 -4.81 26.75 -13.93
C PHE A 779 -5.88 27.48 -13.10
N ASP A 780 -7.11 27.53 -13.62
CA ASP A 780 -8.25 28.20 -12.99
C ASP A 780 -8.61 27.52 -11.65
N GLN A 781 -8.63 26.17 -11.59
CA GLN A 781 -8.85 25.42 -10.34
C GLN A 781 -7.87 25.83 -9.23
N PHE A 782 -6.60 26.01 -9.58
CA PHE A 782 -5.57 26.35 -8.60
C PHE A 782 -5.71 27.79 -8.10
N GLN A 783 -6.02 28.73 -9.00
CA GLN A 783 -6.23 30.14 -8.64
C GLN A 783 -7.48 30.36 -7.77
N GLU A 784 -8.45 29.46 -7.85
CA GLU A 784 -9.68 29.51 -7.05
C GLU A 784 -9.51 28.91 -5.64
N SER A 785 -8.33 28.39 -5.30
CA SER A 785 -8.06 27.81 -3.99
C SER A 785 -8.06 28.87 -2.89
N SER A 786 -8.78 28.60 -1.82
CA SER A 786 -8.87 29.47 -0.64
C SER A 786 -7.62 29.33 0.23
N ASP A 787 -7.20 30.40 0.93
CA ASP A 787 -6.14 30.33 1.94
C ASP A 787 -6.70 29.73 3.24
N THR A 788 -6.35 28.46 3.49
CA THR A 788 -6.75 27.69 4.68
C THR A 788 -5.62 26.75 5.10
N PRO A 789 -5.58 26.27 6.36
CA PRO A 789 -4.63 25.24 6.76
C PRO A 789 -4.64 23.98 5.89
N ALA A 790 -5.81 23.58 5.37
CA ALA A 790 -5.95 22.40 4.52
C ALA A 790 -5.29 22.59 3.16
N THR A 791 -5.60 23.70 2.48
CA THR A 791 -5.08 24.07 1.15
C THR A 791 -3.62 24.51 1.15
N ASN A 792 -3.11 25.01 2.29
CA ASN A 792 -1.69 25.29 2.47
C ASN A 792 -0.86 24.01 2.59
N GLY A 793 -1.48 22.85 2.79
CA GLY A 793 -0.83 21.54 2.83
C GLY A 793 -0.05 21.24 4.11
N ALA A 794 0.22 19.95 4.34
CA ALA A 794 0.86 19.47 5.57
C ALA A 794 2.36 19.80 5.64
N GLN A 795 2.87 19.99 6.85
CA GLN A 795 4.28 20.10 7.19
C GLN A 795 4.56 19.17 8.37
N MET A 796 5.00 17.95 8.06
CA MET A 796 5.28 16.92 9.07
C MET A 796 6.64 16.28 8.84
N GLY A 797 7.21 15.74 9.92
CA GLY A 797 8.54 15.16 9.93
C GLY A 797 8.70 13.92 9.03
N PRO A 798 7.95 12.83 9.32
CA PRO A 798 8.03 11.58 8.57
C PRO A 798 7.05 11.56 7.38
N PHE A 799 7.00 12.64 6.60
CA PHE A 799 5.99 12.78 5.53
C PHE A 799 6.11 11.68 4.45
N PRO A 800 7.29 11.32 3.92
CA PRO A 800 7.40 10.21 2.97
C PRO A 800 6.84 8.89 3.52
N GLU A 801 7.07 8.59 4.79
CA GLU A 801 6.60 7.40 5.49
C GLU A 801 5.07 7.44 5.66
N VAL A 802 4.51 8.57 6.09
CA VAL A 802 3.06 8.77 6.21
C VAL A 802 2.35 8.56 4.88
N ARG A 803 2.91 9.05 3.76
CA ARG A 803 2.36 8.76 2.42
C ARG A 803 2.35 7.26 2.13
N GLY A 804 3.44 6.57 2.47
CA GLY A 804 3.55 5.12 2.29
C GLY A 804 2.50 4.34 3.08
N ILE A 805 2.24 4.75 4.33
CA ILE A 805 1.21 4.16 5.19
C ILE A 805 -0.18 4.34 4.56
N ILE A 806 -0.53 5.56 4.14
CA ILE A 806 -1.84 5.84 3.49
C ILE A 806 -2.01 5.03 2.20
N GLU A 807 -0.96 4.93 1.40
CA GLU A 807 -0.95 4.17 0.14
C GLU A 807 -1.16 2.67 0.37
N GLN A 808 -0.47 2.10 1.37
CA GLN A 808 -0.56 0.69 1.72
C GLN A 808 -1.93 0.37 2.32
N ALA A 809 -2.40 1.18 3.28
CA ALA A 809 -3.70 1.01 3.91
C ALA A 809 -4.82 1.01 2.86
N ARG A 810 -4.81 1.94 1.90
CA ARG A 810 -5.80 1.91 0.81
C ARG A 810 -5.70 0.64 -0.03
N ALA A 811 -4.50 0.13 -0.30
CA ALA A 811 -4.32 -1.08 -1.11
C ALA A 811 -4.84 -2.35 -0.39
N GLU A 812 -4.81 -2.36 0.93
CA GLU A 812 -5.24 -3.49 1.78
C GLU A 812 -6.70 -3.39 2.24
N MET A 813 -7.30 -2.19 2.21
CA MET A 813 -8.70 -1.96 2.59
C MET A 813 -9.66 -2.91 1.85
N PRO A 814 -10.49 -3.67 2.58
CA PRO A 814 -11.50 -4.53 1.99
C PRO A 814 -12.49 -3.75 1.12
N VAL A 815 -12.85 -4.36 -0.02
CA VAL A 815 -13.82 -3.80 -0.95
C VAL A 815 -15.24 -4.21 -0.51
N SER A 816 -16.21 -3.28 -0.54
CA SER A 816 -17.63 -3.51 -0.17
C SER A 816 -17.92 -3.71 1.33
N GLU A 817 -17.02 -3.30 2.23
CA GLU A 817 -17.24 -3.29 3.68
C GLU A 817 -17.18 -1.86 4.25
N ASP A 818 -17.62 -1.70 5.50
CA ASP A 818 -17.49 -0.42 6.22
C ASP A 818 -16.02 -0.15 6.51
N VAL A 819 -15.47 0.93 5.97
CA VAL A 819 -14.04 1.27 6.10
C VAL A 819 -13.64 1.75 7.50
N GLY A 820 -14.56 1.73 8.47
CA GLY A 820 -14.40 2.47 9.71
C GLY A 820 -13.39 1.89 10.69
N ASP A 821 -13.18 0.58 10.71
CA ASP A 821 -12.11 -0.02 11.51
C ASP A 821 -10.75 0.18 10.85
N ASP A 822 -10.66 0.01 9.52
CA ASP A 822 -9.42 0.24 8.75
C ASP A 822 -8.94 1.70 8.85
N LEU A 823 -9.86 2.67 8.79
CA LEU A 823 -9.50 4.08 8.95
C LEU A 823 -9.00 4.41 10.34
N ARG A 824 -9.55 3.78 11.39
CA ARG A 824 -9.01 3.96 12.76
C ARG A 824 -7.62 3.37 12.89
N GLU A 825 -7.38 2.21 12.29
CA GLU A 825 -6.05 1.59 12.25
C GLU A 825 -5.06 2.46 11.50
N LEU A 826 -5.39 2.90 10.29
CA LEU A 826 -4.62 3.86 9.50
C LEU A 826 -4.31 5.13 10.30
N ASN A 827 -5.29 5.70 10.98
CA ASN A 827 -5.10 6.89 11.78
C ASN A 827 -4.10 6.63 12.93
N ASN A 828 -4.22 5.50 13.63
CA ASN A 828 -3.30 5.11 14.70
C ASN A 828 -1.86 4.86 14.19
N GLU A 829 -1.70 4.27 13.01
CA GLU A 829 -0.38 4.04 12.41
C GLU A 829 0.31 5.34 12.04
N VAL A 830 -0.42 6.27 11.43
CA VAL A 830 0.10 7.61 11.13
C VAL A 830 0.46 8.35 12.42
N GLU A 831 -0.39 8.31 13.45
CA GLU A 831 -0.09 8.92 14.75
C GLU A 831 1.15 8.31 15.43
N ALA A 832 1.32 6.98 15.32
CA ALA A 832 2.50 6.30 15.85
C ALA A 832 3.79 6.74 15.13
N GLU A 833 3.73 6.91 13.81
CA GLU A 833 4.88 7.39 13.02
C GLU A 833 5.23 8.85 13.36
N LEU A 834 4.22 9.72 13.47
CA LEU A 834 4.39 11.11 13.92
C LEU A 834 5.05 11.17 15.31
N PHE A 835 4.62 10.33 16.25
CA PHE A 835 5.18 10.26 17.60
C PHE A 835 6.61 9.72 17.63
N SER A 836 6.89 8.67 16.84
CA SER A 836 8.22 8.05 16.74
C SER A 836 9.28 9.05 16.27
N TRP A 837 8.93 9.88 15.29
CA TRP A 837 9.81 10.89 14.75
C TRP A 837 10.12 12.01 15.76
N ASP A 838 9.13 12.47 16.53
CA ASP A 838 9.35 13.49 17.58
C ASP A 838 10.25 12.96 18.71
N ALA A 839 10.08 11.69 19.12
CA ALA A 839 10.91 11.07 20.15
C ALA A 839 12.37 10.82 19.71
N GLY A 840 12.65 10.87 18.39
CA GLY A 840 13.96 10.64 17.79
C GLY A 840 14.81 11.89 17.59
N GLN A 841 14.23 13.09 17.72
CA GLN A 841 14.94 14.37 17.73
C GLN A 841 15.40 14.77 19.14
#